data_AF-A0A0P0MA35-F1
#
_entry.id   AF-A0A0P0MA35-F1
#
_cell.length_a   1.000
_cell.length_b   1.000
_cell.length_c   1.000
_cell.angle_alpha   90.00
_cell.angle_beta   90.00
_cell.angle_gamma   90.00
#
_symmetry.space_group_name_H-M   'P 1'
#
loop_
_entity.id
_entity.type
_entity.pdbx_description
1 polymer ?
#
loop_
_entity_poly.entity_id
_entity_poly.type
_entity_poly.pdbx_seq_one_letter_code
_entity_poly.pdbx_strand_id
1 'polypeptide(L)'
;MSSLIRDDDGVSNTSANDHLHDLIEREIARNPSRRNMLKSGAALGLLGIFGSALTACGGSSAPAAGSIGFKAVATSSGDAIVVPEGYTADVMYRWGDPITATASAFKGDASETWREQEVQSGDNHDGINFFPFPGTDGNSRGILAMNHEYINPEYFHNVANFNKPEIPDNTKKQVAGHGVSVIEVQRNAAGKWEYVKNSTYNRRITGYTPMTLTGPAAGHDLLKTAADATGTEVLGTLNNCGAGQTPWGTFITCEENFNGYFGTDAAGWTPDTLQNRYGLAAAGFGYGWHKGDPRFDLAVNPNEPNRFGWVVEIDPYSPTSKPKKRTALGRFKHENAECVLSKTNKAVVYTGCDERNEYLYKFVSTGTYDAANKASGANLLDAGILYVARFDAGTVVGDNQGTGAWLPLVHGQNGLTAENGFANQAEVLIKARQAADRVGATMMDRPEWVAANRTKPGEVFLACTNNNRRGSAATPSSNNVNGSTTAGSARPALDEANPRAVNNWGHVIRINEMGADAAALTFNWDIFVIAGNPALEGTKKGSSNIDASNTFNSPDGIQVDPEGRLWIQTDGQYSNTGDYVNQGNNQMLVADTTTKKITRFLVGPAGCEVTGVCWTPDGRTMFINIQHPGEVGSHPNAPAAYKSATDKDAWINANPTAFSKWPDGSSAGRPRSGTVVIRKNDGGVIGT
;
A
#
# COMPACT_ATOMS: atom_id res chain seq x y z
N MET A 1 -19.26 21.83 4.87
CA MET A 1 -19.18 20.79 3.83
C MET A 1 -17.72 20.40 3.68
N SER A 2 -17.46 19.10 3.61
CA SER A 2 -16.28 18.37 4.11
C SER A 2 -14.94 18.75 3.47
N SER A 3 -13.91 18.96 4.31
CA SER A 3 -12.53 18.66 3.91
C SER A 3 -12.41 17.16 3.77
N LEU A 4 -12.34 16.70 2.54
CA LEU A 4 -11.81 15.40 2.21
C LEU A 4 -10.28 15.52 2.35
N ILE A 5 -9.73 14.86 3.36
CA ILE A 5 -8.62 13.95 3.04
C ILE A 5 -9.21 13.01 1.99
N ARG A 6 -8.45 12.61 0.97
CA ARG A 6 -8.84 11.49 0.12
C ARG A 6 -8.81 10.23 0.99
N ASP A 7 -9.74 10.12 1.93
CA ASP A 7 -10.21 8.84 2.39
C ASP A 7 -10.84 8.21 1.14
N ASP A 8 -10.39 7.01 0.77
CA ASP A 8 -11.14 6.09 -0.11
C ASP A 8 -12.52 5.67 0.48
N ASP A 9 -13.01 6.40 1.47
CA ASP A 9 -14.29 6.24 2.15
C ASP A 9 -15.35 7.17 1.59
N GLY A 10 -15.69 7.00 0.31
CA GLY A 10 -16.91 7.56 -0.24
C GLY A 10 -18.11 7.31 0.68
N VAL A 11 -18.65 8.36 1.29
CA VAL A 11 -19.77 8.29 2.24
C VAL A 11 -21.05 7.96 1.49
N SER A 12 -21.60 6.76 1.70
CA SER A 12 -22.86 6.30 1.08
C SER A 12 -24.11 6.50 1.95
N ASN A 13 -24.02 7.24 3.07
CA ASN A 13 -25.17 7.47 3.96
C ASN A 13 -25.55 8.96 4.03
N THR A 14 -26.71 9.30 3.48
CA THR A 14 -27.31 10.64 3.51
C THR A 14 -28.39 10.81 4.60
N SER A 15 -28.47 9.92 5.60
CA SER A 15 -29.52 9.98 6.62
C SER A 15 -29.34 11.15 7.59
N ALA A 16 -30.44 11.81 7.95
CA ALA A 16 -30.50 12.87 8.97
C ALA A 16 -30.51 12.33 10.43
N ASN A 17 -29.80 11.24 10.70
CA ASN A 17 -29.71 10.68 12.04
C ASN A 17 -28.72 11.48 12.90
N ASP A 18 -29.10 11.77 14.15
CA ASP A 18 -28.25 12.47 15.13
C ASP A 18 -26.89 11.76 15.27
N HIS A 19 -25.80 12.53 15.27
CA HIS A 19 -24.45 11.98 15.44
C HIS A 19 -24.29 11.46 16.87
N LEU A 20 -23.46 10.42 17.05
CA LEU A 20 -23.16 9.86 18.38
C LEU A 20 -22.67 10.92 19.38
N HIS A 21 -22.01 11.97 18.88
CA HIS A 21 -21.62 13.14 19.67
C HIS A 21 -22.83 13.88 20.27
N ASP A 22 -23.91 14.06 19.50
CA ASP A 22 -25.14 14.72 19.93
C ASP A 22 -25.93 13.89 20.96
N LEU A 23 -25.77 12.56 20.94
CA LEU A 23 -26.32 11.64 21.95
C LEU A 23 -25.50 11.64 23.25
N ILE A 24 -24.18 11.76 23.14
CA ILE A 24 -23.25 11.82 24.28
C ILE A 24 -23.42 13.14 25.03
N GLU A 25 -23.53 14.28 24.33
CA GLU A 25 -23.77 15.57 24.98
C GLU A 25 -25.13 15.63 25.70
N ARG A 26 -26.17 15.00 25.12
CA ARG A 26 -27.51 14.91 25.73
C ARG A 26 -27.53 14.07 27.01
N GLU A 27 -26.65 13.08 27.12
CA GLU A 27 -26.55 12.20 28.29
C GLU A 27 -25.64 12.79 29.38
N ILE A 28 -24.56 13.49 29.00
CA ILE A 28 -23.69 14.23 29.93
C ILE A 28 -24.45 15.38 30.60
N ALA A 29 -25.37 16.04 29.88
CA ALA A 29 -26.24 17.07 30.44
C ALA A 29 -27.27 16.53 31.45
N ARG A 30 -27.52 15.22 31.49
CA ARG A 30 -28.57 14.59 32.33
C ARG A 30 -28.09 14.03 33.67
N ASN A 31 -26.78 13.84 33.89
CA ASN A 31 -26.28 13.22 35.14
C ASN A 31 -24.94 13.79 35.67
N PRO A 32 -24.97 14.90 36.44
CA PRO A 32 -23.75 15.55 36.97
C PRO A 32 -23.06 14.87 38.17
N SER A 33 -23.49 13.69 38.64
CA SER A 33 -23.16 13.20 39.99
C SER A 33 -22.11 12.08 40.10
N ARG A 34 -21.37 11.74 39.03
CA ARG A 34 -20.31 10.70 39.10
C ARG A 34 -18.88 11.24 38.99
N ARG A 35 -18.56 12.25 39.81
CA ARG A 35 -17.19 12.65 40.15
C ARG A 35 -17.04 12.56 41.67
N ASN A 36 -16.38 11.50 42.18
CA ASN A 36 -15.58 11.45 43.42
C ASN A 36 -15.36 10.02 43.96
N MET A 37 -14.15 9.47 43.81
CA MET A 37 -13.44 8.47 44.67
C MET A 37 -12.28 7.91 43.83
N LEU A 38 -11.01 7.82 44.25
CA LEU A 38 -10.37 7.89 45.56
C LEU A 38 -9.02 8.64 45.47
N LYS A 39 -8.72 9.36 46.56
CA LYS A 39 -7.38 9.79 46.96
C LYS A 39 -6.82 8.78 47.98
N SER A 40 -5.48 8.73 48.05
CA SER A 40 -4.63 8.40 49.22
C SER A 40 -3.89 7.05 49.19
N GLY A 41 -2.55 7.14 49.24
CA GLY A 41 -1.64 6.05 49.63
C GLY A 41 -0.20 6.28 49.16
N ALA A 42 0.64 6.93 49.98
CA ALA A 42 2.07 7.14 49.75
C ALA A 42 2.89 6.68 50.98
N ALA A 43 4.06 6.04 50.74
CA ALA A 43 5.30 5.97 51.57
C ALA A 43 6.08 4.66 51.23
N LEU A 44 7.24 4.70 50.54
CA LEU A 44 8.65 4.90 50.98
C LEU A 44 9.41 3.62 51.41
N GLY A 45 10.56 3.37 50.78
CA GLY A 45 11.62 2.43 51.21
C GLY A 45 12.75 2.26 50.18
N LEU A 46 14.00 2.50 50.58
CA LEU A 46 15.19 2.83 49.77
C LEU A 46 16.32 1.79 49.97
N LEU A 47 17.25 1.72 49.00
CA LEU A 47 18.69 1.31 49.03
C LEU A 47 19.14 -0.11 48.66
N GLY A 48 20.16 -0.14 47.78
CA GLY A 48 21.05 -1.29 47.50
C GLY A 48 21.97 -1.09 46.29
N ILE A 49 23.00 -0.23 46.40
CA ILE A 49 24.15 -0.15 45.47
C ILE A 49 25.32 -0.92 46.09
N PHE A 50 25.99 -1.80 45.32
CA PHE A 50 27.46 -1.87 45.11
C PHE A 50 27.85 -3.20 44.44
N GLY A 51 28.71 -3.13 43.41
CA GLY A 51 29.40 -4.31 42.87
C GLY A 51 29.94 -4.16 41.45
N SER A 52 30.86 -3.23 41.22
CA SER A 52 31.65 -3.11 39.99
C SER A 52 32.98 -3.85 40.12
N ALA A 53 33.33 -4.70 39.14
CA ALA A 53 34.73 -4.96 38.75
C ALA A 53 34.81 -5.50 37.31
N LEU A 54 35.62 -4.78 36.52
CA LEU A 54 36.03 -4.94 35.13
C LEU A 54 36.47 -6.35 34.71
N THR A 55 36.22 -6.70 33.44
CA THR A 55 37.25 -7.21 32.52
C THR A 55 36.90 -6.83 31.09
N ALA A 56 37.79 -6.07 30.46
CA ALA A 56 37.77 -5.74 29.04
C ALA A 56 38.54 -6.81 28.26
N CYS A 57 37.95 -7.30 27.19
CA CYS A 57 38.68 -7.84 26.04
C CYS A 57 37.97 -7.32 24.78
N GLY A 58 38.67 -6.47 24.04
CA GLY A 58 38.23 -5.98 22.74
C GLY A 58 38.17 -7.12 21.73
N GLY A 59 36.96 -7.50 21.38
CA GLY A 59 36.62 -8.05 20.09
C GLY A 59 35.47 -7.21 19.58
N SER A 60 35.65 -6.50 18.47
CA SER A 60 34.54 -5.94 17.70
C SER A 60 33.75 -7.14 17.14
N SER A 61 32.89 -7.70 17.97
CA SER A 61 31.85 -8.62 17.53
C SER A 61 31.02 -7.84 16.50
N ALA A 62 31.00 -8.33 15.26
CA ALA A 62 30.04 -7.85 14.28
C ALA A 62 28.64 -7.86 14.95
N PRO A 63 27.83 -6.80 14.76
CA PRO A 63 26.48 -6.80 15.30
C PRO A 63 25.76 -8.09 14.89
N ALA A 64 24.97 -8.68 15.79
CA ALA A 64 24.19 -9.85 15.43
C ALA A 64 23.29 -9.52 14.22
N ALA A 65 23.15 -10.47 13.29
CA ALA A 65 22.21 -10.33 12.17
C ALA A 65 20.82 -9.95 12.72
N GLY A 66 20.17 -8.99 12.08
CA GLY A 66 18.88 -8.45 12.54
C GLY A 66 18.96 -7.37 13.63
N SER A 67 20.16 -6.98 14.09
CA SER A 67 20.30 -5.93 15.10
C SER A 67 19.97 -4.52 14.56
N ILE A 68 19.41 -3.69 15.45
CA ILE A 68 19.09 -2.28 15.21
C ILE A 68 20.17 -1.44 15.92
N GLY A 69 21.01 -0.76 15.14
CA GLY A 69 22.20 -0.04 15.61
C GLY A 69 22.12 1.48 15.65
N PHE A 70 20.95 2.06 15.39
CA PHE A 70 20.73 3.52 15.38
C PHE A 70 19.81 3.98 16.52
N LYS A 71 19.88 5.29 16.83
CA LYS A 71 18.98 5.95 17.78
C LYS A 71 17.66 6.30 17.10
N ALA A 72 16.54 6.07 17.77
CA ALA A 72 15.22 6.44 17.28
C ALA A 72 15.14 7.93 16.90
N VAL A 73 14.55 8.21 15.74
CA VAL A 73 14.18 9.55 15.30
C VAL A 73 12.93 10.01 16.04
N ALA A 74 12.89 11.28 16.45
CA ALA A 74 11.70 11.88 17.05
C ALA A 74 10.63 12.16 15.97
N THR A 75 9.36 12.14 16.35
CA THR A 75 8.27 12.58 15.46
C THR A 75 8.43 14.04 15.07
N SER A 76 7.94 14.41 13.88
CA SER A 76 8.02 15.78 13.35
C SER A 76 6.73 16.12 12.61
N SER A 77 6.39 17.41 12.54
CA SER A 77 5.36 17.95 11.62
C SER A 77 5.98 18.91 10.59
N GLY A 78 7.29 18.81 10.38
CA GLY A 78 8.05 19.65 9.45
C GLY A 78 7.91 19.18 7.99
N ASP A 79 8.37 20.03 7.07
CA ASP A 79 8.34 19.77 5.63
C ASP A 79 9.69 19.27 5.09
N ALA A 80 10.22 18.22 5.72
CA ALA A 80 11.50 17.62 5.35
C ALA A 80 11.56 16.14 5.78
N ILE A 81 12.42 15.36 5.12
CA ILE A 81 12.77 14.03 5.58
C ILE A 81 13.77 14.14 6.73
N VAL A 82 13.52 13.39 7.81
CA VAL A 82 14.43 13.24 8.94
C VAL A 82 14.86 11.78 9.05
N VAL A 83 16.17 11.53 9.06
CA VAL A 83 16.80 10.20 9.25
C VAL A 83 17.71 10.20 10.50
N PRO A 84 18.18 9.04 10.99
CA PRO A 84 19.00 9.00 12.19
C PRO A 84 20.36 9.67 11.97
N GLU A 85 21.01 10.09 13.06
CA GLU A 85 22.39 10.57 13.01
C GLU A 85 23.30 9.52 12.37
N GLY A 86 24.23 9.97 11.52
CA GLY A 86 25.12 9.09 10.77
C GLY A 86 24.52 8.55 9.46
N TYR A 87 23.31 8.96 9.08
CA TYR A 87 22.70 8.69 7.78
C TYR A 87 22.53 9.97 6.95
N THR A 88 22.53 9.83 5.63
CA THR A 88 22.21 10.87 4.66
C THR A 88 21.04 10.41 3.79
N ALA A 89 20.14 11.34 3.44
CA ALA A 89 19.01 11.13 2.56
C ALA A 89 19.05 12.13 1.39
N ASP A 90 19.16 11.63 0.16
CA ASP A 90 19.27 12.43 -1.06
C ASP A 90 18.08 12.16 -2.00
N VAL A 91 17.38 13.21 -2.44
CA VAL A 91 16.32 13.08 -3.45
C VAL A 91 16.95 12.84 -4.82
N MET A 92 16.51 11.78 -5.52
CA MET A 92 17.10 11.35 -6.79
C MET A 92 16.16 11.48 -7.99
N TYR A 93 14.90 11.10 -7.85
CA TYR A 93 13.94 11.03 -8.95
C TYR A 93 12.56 11.47 -8.48
N ARG A 94 11.93 12.41 -9.17
CA ARG A 94 10.71 13.11 -8.71
C ARG A 94 9.62 13.05 -9.76
N TRP A 95 8.35 13.20 -9.37
CA TRP A 95 7.25 13.41 -10.32
C TRP A 95 7.62 14.47 -11.36
N GLY A 96 7.42 14.19 -12.65
CA GLY A 96 7.74 15.13 -13.73
C GLY A 96 9.20 15.13 -14.17
N ASP A 97 10.12 14.43 -13.48
CA ASP A 97 11.50 14.31 -13.96
C ASP A 97 11.53 13.59 -15.32
N PRO A 98 12.24 14.12 -16.33
CA PRO A 98 12.23 13.55 -17.68
C PRO A 98 12.84 12.15 -17.67
N ILE A 99 12.15 11.18 -18.25
CA ILE A 99 12.62 9.78 -18.22
C ILE A 99 13.81 9.55 -19.18
N THR A 100 13.96 10.41 -20.20
CA THR A 100 15.10 10.40 -21.11
C THR A 100 15.73 11.79 -21.22
N ALA A 101 16.93 11.89 -21.79
CA ALA A 101 17.56 13.20 -22.03
C ALA A 101 16.80 14.09 -23.03
N THR A 102 15.96 13.51 -23.87
CA THR A 102 15.16 14.23 -24.87
C THR A 102 13.75 14.58 -24.38
N ALA A 103 13.29 14.00 -23.28
CA ALA A 103 11.98 14.32 -22.70
C ALA A 103 11.97 15.73 -22.09
N SER A 104 10.82 16.41 -22.17
CA SER A 104 10.64 17.75 -21.61
C SER A 104 10.93 17.76 -20.11
N ALA A 105 11.66 18.78 -19.66
CA ALA A 105 11.83 19.03 -18.23
C ALA A 105 10.50 19.44 -17.58
N PHE A 106 10.36 19.15 -16.29
CA PHE A 106 9.26 19.66 -15.47
C PHE A 106 9.21 21.19 -15.50
N LYS A 107 8.03 21.76 -15.75
CA LYS A 107 7.84 23.21 -15.90
C LYS A 107 7.51 23.89 -14.58
N GLY A 108 6.94 23.15 -13.63
CA GLY A 108 6.57 23.67 -12.31
C GLY A 108 5.30 24.49 -12.25
N ASP A 109 4.66 24.78 -13.38
CA ASP A 109 3.41 25.55 -13.48
C ASP A 109 2.18 24.69 -13.81
N ALA A 110 2.36 23.38 -13.99
CA ALA A 110 1.36 22.39 -14.42
C ALA A 110 0.86 22.56 -15.87
N SER A 111 1.60 23.27 -16.73
CA SER A 111 1.28 23.45 -18.15
C SER A 111 1.72 22.29 -19.06
N GLU A 112 2.27 21.21 -18.51
CA GLU A 112 2.63 20.01 -19.26
C GLU A 112 1.42 19.44 -19.99
N THR A 113 1.64 19.06 -21.25
CA THR A 113 0.67 18.30 -22.04
C THR A 113 0.69 16.83 -21.62
N TRP A 114 -0.34 16.07 -22.00
CA TRP A 114 -0.36 14.63 -21.75
C TRP A 114 0.81 13.88 -22.41
N ARG A 115 1.28 14.32 -23.58
CA ARG A 115 2.44 13.73 -24.27
C ARG A 115 3.75 13.97 -23.53
N GLU A 116 3.89 15.12 -22.88
CA GLU A 116 5.06 15.39 -22.05
C GLU A 116 5.03 14.52 -20.79
N GLN A 117 3.86 14.39 -20.16
CA GLN A 117 3.67 13.52 -19.00
C GLN A 117 3.94 12.04 -19.31
N GLU A 118 3.60 11.54 -20.51
CA GLU A 118 3.88 10.16 -20.93
C GLU A 118 5.38 9.81 -20.96
N VAL A 119 6.27 10.81 -21.02
CA VAL A 119 7.73 10.64 -21.05
C VAL A 119 8.46 11.28 -19.86
N GLN A 120 7.71 11.64 -18.81
CA GLN A 120 8.22 12.09 -17.52
C GLN A 120 7.95 11.04 -16.45
N SER A 121 8.50 11.15 -15.25
CA SER A 121 8.04 10.35 -14.11
C SER A 121 6.54 10.54 -13.90
N GLY A 122 5.83 9.47 -13.54
CA GLY A 122 4.47 9.59 -13.03
C GLY A 122 4.42 10.28 -11.68
N ASP A 123 3.22 10.47 -11.16
CA ASP A 123 3.00 11.06 -9.84
C ASP A 123 2.72 9.98 -8.79
N ASN A 124 2.79 10.37 -7.53
CA ASN A 124 2.56 9.50 -6.37
C ASN A 124 3.32 8.17 -6.47
N HIS A 125 4.64 8.31 -6.41
CA HIS A 125 5.60 7.21 -6.39
C HIS A 125 5.27 6.22 -5.25
N ASP A 126 5.04 4.95 -5.57
CA ASP A 126 4.64 3.92 -4.59
C ASP A 126 5.58 2.69 -4.60
N GLY A 127 5.09 1.47 -4.74
CA GLY A 127 5.88 0.25 -4.65
C GLY A 127 7.09 0.27 -5.58
N ILE A 128 8.26 -0.13 -5.06
CA ILE A 128 9.55 -0.03 -5.75
C ILE A 128 10.41 -1.27 -5.54
N ASN A 129 11.12 -1.71 -6.59
CA ASN A 129 12.13 -2.75 -6.49
C ASN A 129 13.40 -2.40 -7.29
N PHE A 130 14.54 -2.88 -6.78
CA PHE A 130 15.85 -2.76 -7.41
C PHE A 130 16.27 -4.06 -8.09
N PHE A 131 16.79 -3.93 -9.31
CA PHE A 131 17.21 -5.02 -10.18
C PHE A 131 18.69 -4.81 -10.55
N PRO A 132 19.64 -5.49 -9.89
CA PRO A 132 21.06 -5.31 -10.16
C PRO A 132 21.41 -5.75 -11.58
N PHE A 133 22.35 -5.08 -12.25
CA PHE A 133 22.82 -5.57 -13.55
C PHE A 133 23.76 -6.78 -13.39
N PRO A 134 23.52 -7.87 -14.15
CA PRO A 134 24.47 -8.97 -14.23
C PRO A 134 25.82 -8.51 -14.79
N GLY A 135 26.93 -9.06 -14.29
CA GLY A 135 28.28 -8.81 -14.83
C GLY A 135 28.88 -7.44 -14.50
N THR A 136 28.19 -6.60 -13.72
CA THR A 136 28.73 -5.36 -13.14
C THR A 136 28.75 -5.45 -11.61
N ASP A 137 29.25 -4.42 -10.92
CA ASP A 137 28.99 -4.28 -9.49
C ASP A 137 27.50 -3.93 -9.26
N GLY A 138 26.70 -4.96 -8.99
CA GLY A 138 25.26 -4.84 -8.73
C GLY A 138 24.89 -4.02 -7.50
N ASN A 139 25.87 -3.59 -6.69
CA ASN A 139 25.67 -2.67 -5.57
C ASN A 139 25.82 -1.20 -5.95
N SER A 140 26.27 -0.91 -7.17
CA SER A 140 26.47 0.46 -7.66
C SER A 140 25.76 0.75 -8.97
N ARG A 141 25.09 -0.23 -9.60
CA ARG A 141 24.31 -0.01 -10.82
C ARG A 141 23.21 -1.04 -10.99
N GLY A 142 22.05 -0.60 -11.47
CA GLY A 142 20.91 -1.48 -11.75
C GLY A 142 19.72 -0.72 -12.31
N ILE A 143 18.55 -1.34 -12.26
CA ILE A 143 17.28 -0.76 -12.68
C ILE A 143 16.40 -0.59 -11.43
N LEU A 144 15.75 0.57 -11.28
CA LEU A 144 14.60 0.73 -10.40
C LEU A 144 13.34 0.65 -11.25
N ALA A 145 12.41 -0.22 -10.84
CA ALA A 145 11.03 -0.17 -11.29
C ALA A 145 10.18 0.31 -10.13
N MET A 146 9.36 1.34 -10.36
CA MET A 146 8.53 1.95 -9.33
C MET A 146 7.15 2.30 -9.87
N ASN A 147 6.15 2.14 -9.03
CA ASN A 147 4.77 2.46 -9.32
C ASN A 147 4.49 3.96 -9.20
N HIS A 148 3.42 4.38 -9.87
CA HIS A 148 2.81 5.70 -9.83
C HIS A 148 1.31 5.50 -9.65
N GLU A 149 0.86 5.64 -8.41
CA GLU A 149 -0.44 5.15 -8.00
C GLU A 149 -1.56 6.04 -8.53
N TYR A 150 -1.53 7.32 -8.18
CA TYR A 150 -2.53 8.29 -8.60
C TYR A 150 -1.93 9.65 -8.92
N ILE A 151 -2.77 10.66 -9.11
CA ILE A 151 -2.37 12.06 -9.30
C ILE A 151 -3.14 12.96 -8.34
N ASN A 152 -2.53 14.06 -7.90
CA ASN A 152 -3.18 15.13 -7.16
C ASN A 152 -3.70 16.21 -8.14
N PRO A 153 -4.98 16.25 -8.55
CA PRO A 153 -5.47 17.16 -9.60
C PRO A 153 -5.17 18.63 -9.30
N GLU A 154 -5.19 19.01 -8.03
CA GLU A 154 -4.86 20.33 -7.51
C GLU A 154 -3.41 20.73 -7.78
N TYR A 155 -2.48 19.78 -7.85
CA TYR A 155 -1.10 20.04 -8.29
C TYR A 155 -0.88 19.77 -9.77
N PHE A 156 -1.61 18.81 -10.32
CA PHE A 156 -1.38 18.25 -11.65
C PHE A 156 -1.90 19.12 -12.80
N HIS A 157 -2.87 20.01 -12.51
CA HIS A 157 -3.44 20.95 -13.48
C HIS A 157 -3.17 22.40 -13.07
N ASN A 158 -3.08 23.29 -14.06
CA ASN A 158 -3.15 24.73 -13.79
C ASN A 158 -4.61 25.15 -13.50
N VAL A 159 -4.79 26.36 -12.98
CA VAL A 159 -6.12 26.92 -12.64
C VAL A 159 -7.10 26.89 -13.82
N ALA A 160 -6.62 27.04 -15.05
CA ALA A 160 -7.48 27.03 -16.22
C ALA A 160 -8.02 25.64 -16.57
N ASN A 161 -7.34 24.56 -16.15
CA ASN A 161 -7.66 23.17 -16.50
C ASN A 161 -8.08 22.31 -15.30
N PHE A 162 -7.94 22.81 -14.07
CA PHE A 162 -8.40 22.13 -12.86
C PHE A 162 -9.91 21.84 -12.90
N ASN A 163 -10.30 20.62 -12.51
CA ASN A 163 -11.68 20.12 -12.52
C ASN A 163 -12.41 20.22 -13.88
N LYS A 164 -11.68 20.05 -14.99
CA LYS A 164 -12.24 19.99 -16.36
C LYS A 164 -11.94 18.67 -17.07
N PRO A 165 -12.42 17.52 -16.56
CA PRO A 165 -12.16 16.22 -17.16
C PRO A 165 -12.87 16.01 -18.52
N GLU A 166 -13.90 16.80 -18.84
CA GLU A 166 -14.57 16.81 -20.14
C GLU A 166 -13.67 17.28 -21.29
N ILE A 167 -12.54 17.92 -20.99
CA ILE A 167 -11.48 18.21 -21.96
C ILE A 167 -10.64 16.94 -22.13
N PRO A 168 -10.68 16.24 -23.29
CA PRO A 168 -10.05 14.92 -23.42
C PRO A 168 -8.55 14.92 -23.11
N ASP A 169 -7.83 15.99 -23.45
CA ASP A 169 -6.40 16.11 -23.15
C ASP A 169 -6.10 16.23 -21.65
N ASN A 170 -7.02 16.78 -20.84
CA ASN A 170 -6.87 16.79 -19.38
C ASN A 170 -7.01 15.38 -18.81
N THR A 171 -7.99 14.60 -19.29
CA THR A 171 -8.16 13.19 -18.91
C THR A 171 -6.94 12.37 -19.36
N LYS A 172 -6.44 12.56 -20.58
CA LYS A 172 -5.20 11.92 -21.05
C LYS A 172 -4.01 12.23 -20.18
N LYS A 173 -3.86 13.48 -19.74
CA LYS A 173 -2.75 13.88 -18.86
C LYS A 173 -2.81 13.10 -17.55
N GLN A 174 -3.99 13.02 -16.94
CA GLN A 174 -4.19 12.29 -15.67
C GLN A 174 -3.86 10.80 -15.83
N VAL A 175 -4.40 10.14 -16.86
CA VAL A 175 -4.13 8.72 -17.15
C VAL A 175 -2.64 8.46 -17.41
N ALA A 176 -1.95 9.41 -18.07
CA ALA A 176 -0.49 9.34 -18.28
C ALA A 176 0.34 9.55 -17.00
N GLY A 177 -0.25 10.12 -15.95
CA GLY A 177 0.39 10.26 -14.64
C GLY A 177 0.51 8.94 -13.86
N HIS A 178 -0.30 7.94 -14.19
CA HIS A 178 -0.34 6.64 -13.52
C HIS A 178 0.67 5.65 -14.14
N GLY A 179 0.84 4.49 -13.51
CA GLY A 179 1.52 3.34 -14.09
C GLY A 179 2.85 3.03 -13.41
N VAL A 180 3.92 2.88 -14.20
CA VAL A 180 5.26 2.48 -13.72
C VAL A 180 6.33 3.29 -14.44
N SER A 181 7.36 3.72 -13.69
CA SER A 181 8.65 4.13 -14.25
C SER A 181 9.64 2.99 -14.08
N VAL A 182 10.30 2.60 -15.18
CA VAL A 182 11.51 1.78 -15.18
C VAL A 182 12.67 2.68 -15.53
N ILE A 183 13.66 2.81 -14.65
CA ILE A 183 14.84 3.67 -14.84
C ILE A 183 16.13 2.96 -14.48
N GLU A 184 17.17 3.15 -15.30
CA GLU A 184 18.51 2.79 -14.89
C GLU A 184 19.05 3.78 -13.86
N VAL A 185 19.70 3.26 -12.82
CA VAL A 185 20.38 4.05 -11.80
C VAL A 185 21.81 3.58 -11.61
N GLN A 186 22.68 4.52 -11.26
CA GLN A 186 24.08 4.26 -10.99
C GLN A 186 24.60 5.14 -9.87
N ARG A 187 25.63 4.65 -9.17
CA ARG A 187 26.42 5.42 -8.22
C ARG A 187 27.62 6.00 -8.95
N ASN A 188 27.71 7.32 -9.02
CA ASN A 188 28.81 8.00 -9.69
C ASN A 188 30.11 7.97 -8.86
N ALA A 189 31.21 8.49 -9.43
CA ALA A 189 32.52 8.48 -8.78
C ALA A 189 32.58 9.27 -7.46
N ALA A 190 31.70 10.26 -7.27
CA ALA A 190 31.56 10.98 -6.00
C ALA A 190 30.71 10.20 -4.96
N GLY A 191 30.21 9.03 -5.32
CA GLY A 191 29.42 8.17 -4.47
C GLY A 191 27.93 8.53 -4.38
N LYS A 192 27.45 9.47 -5.20
CA LYS A 192 26.04 9.88 -5.30
C LYS A 192 25.30 9.00 -6.30
N TRP A 193 24.09 8.60 -5.94
CA TRP A 193 23.19 7.90 -6.85
C TRP A 193 22.47 8.87 -7.78
N GLU A 194 22.36 8.49 -9.05
CA GLU A 194 21.70 9.24 -10.11
C GLU A 194 21.01 8.28 -11.07
N TYR A 195 19.95 8.74 -11.74
CA TYR A 195 19.34 7.99 -12.83
C TYR A 195 19.99 8.34 -14.17
N VAL A 196 20.17 7.34 -15.03
CA VAL A 196 20.91 7.44 -16.29
C VAL A 196 19.95 7.80 -17.42
N LYS A 197 19.83 9.10 -17.72
CA LYS A 197 18.89 9.63 -18.74
C LYS A 197 19.04 9.08 -20.16
N ASN A 198 20.23 8.60 -20.52
CA ASN A 198 20.51 8.04 -21.84
C ASN A 198 20.38 6.51 -21.87
N SER A 199 19.86 5.89 -20.81
CA SER A 199 19.68 4.46 -20.74
C SER A 199 18.59 3.99 -21.70
N THR A 200 18.85 2.89 -22.40
CA THR A 200 17.85 2.22 -23.24
C THR A 200 16.80 1.48 -22.42
N TYR A 201 17.04 1.25 -21.13
CA TYR A 201 16.08 0.59 -20.23
C TYR A 201 14.98 1.53 -19.74
N ASN A 202 15.20 2.84 -19.84
CA ASN A 202 14.27 3.85 -19.34
C ASN A 202 12.92 3.75 -20.08
N ARG A 203 11.84 3.56 -19.33
CA ARG A 203 10.51 3.32 -19.88
C ARG A 203 9.40 3.79 -18.95
N ARG A 204 8.43 4.52 -19.50
CA ARG A 204 7.11 4.71 -18.87
C ARG A 204 6.15 3.64 -19.34
N ILE A 205 5.45 3.05 -18.39
CA ILE A 205 4.26 2.24 -18.60
C ILE A 205 3.12 3.06 -17.97
N THR A 206 2.04 3.27 -18.72
CA THR A 206 0.95 4.18 -18.35
C THR A 206 -0.41 3.50 -18.49
N GLY A 207 -1.48 4.21 -18.15
CA GLY A 207 -2.86 3.78 -18.43
C GLY A 207 -3.23 3.64 -19.93
N TYR A 208 -2.28 3.87 -20.85
CA TYR A 208 -2.42 3.63 -22.31
C TYR A 208 -1.48 2.58 -22.88
N THR A 209 -0.55 2.03 -22.08
CA THR A 209 0.42 1.06 -22.59
C THR A 209 -0.28 -0.27 -22.94
N PRO A 210 -0.14 -0.82 -24.15
CA PRO A 210 -0.74 -2.11 -24.49
C PRO A 210 -0.17 -3.25 -23.62
N MET A 211 -1.06 -4.10 -23.11
CA MET A 211 -0.73 -5.25 -22.25
C MET A 211 -1.50 -6.50 -22.68
N THR A 212 -0.98 -7.67 -22.30
CA THR A 212 -1.63 -8.95 -22.57
C THR A 212 -2.26 -9.48 -21.29
N LEU A 213 -3.53 -9.89 -21.36
CA LEU A 213 -4.15 -10.70 -20.31
C LEU A 213 -3.74 -12.16 -20.50
N THR A 214 -3.28 -12.80 -19.43
CA THR A 214 -2.78 -14.18 -19.42
C THR A 214 -3.40 -14.97 -18.28
N GLY A 215 -3.32 -16.30 -18.30
CA GLY A 215 -3.94 -17.18 -17.30
C GLY A 215 -5.42 -17.50 -17.59
N PRO A 216 -6.14 -18.14 -16.65
CA PRO A 216 -7.40 -18.82 -16.95
C PRO A 216 -8.57 -17.91 -17.33
N ALA A 217 -8.53 -16.62 -16.99
CA ALA A 217 -9.60 -15.69 -17.35
C ALA A 217 -9.38 -14.98 -18.69
N ALA A 218 -8.17 -15.03 -19.26
CA ALA A 218 -7.88 -14.40 -20.54
C ALA A 218 -8.82 -14.94 -21.65
N GLY A 219 -9.46 -14.02 -22.36
CA GLY A 219 -10.43 -14.34 -23.42
C GLY A 219 -11.86 -14.63 -22.96
N HIS A 220 -12.14 -14.56 -21.66
CA HIS A 220 -13.50 -14.71 -21.12
C HIS A 220 -14.41 -13.56 -21.56
N ASP A 221 -15.71 -13.83 -21.72
CA ASP A 221 -16.67 -12.83 -22.23
C ASP A 221 -16.78 -11.58 -21.35
N LEU A 222 -16.62 -11.73 -20.03
CA LEU A 222 -16.56 -10.62 -19.07
C LEU A 222 -15.36 -9.68 -19.25
N LEU A 223 -14.36 -10.07 -20.07
CA LEU A 223 -13.17 -9.26 -20.39
C LEU A 223 -13.20 -8.70 -21.81
N LYS A 224 -14.23 -9.00 -22.60
CA LYS A 224 -14.37 -8.50 -23.97
C LYS A 224 -15.02 -7.12 -23.97
N THR A 225 -14.49 -6.22 -24.78
CA THR A 225 -15.06 -4.89 -25.04
C THR A 225 -15.20 -4.68 -26.54
N ALA A 226 -15.82 -3.57 -26.96
CA ALA A 226 -15.90 -3.24 -28.38
C ALA A 226 -14.51 -3.01 -29.01
N ALA A 227 -13.56 -2.47 -28.23
CA ALA A 227 -12.19 -2.20 -28.67
C ALA A 227 -11.30 -3.45 -28.67
N ASP A 228 -11.64 -4.47 -27.87
CA ASP A 228 -10.97 -5.77 -27.85
C ASP A 228 -12.01 -6.90 -27.72
N ALA A 229 -12.45 -7.40 -28.87
CA ALA A 229 -13.37 -8.52 -28.96
C ALA A 229 -12.72 -9.87 -28.56
N THR A 230 -11.39 -9.92 -28.43
CA THR A 230 -10.70 -11.15 -28.02
C THR A 230 -10.72 -11.34 -26.51
N GLY A 231 -10.75 -10.24 -25.73
CA GLY A 231 -10.65 -10.28 -24.27
C GLY A 231 -9.25 -10.63 -23.76
N THR A 232 -8.22 -10.42 -24.59
CA THR A 232 -6.82 -10.77 -24.28
C THR A 232 -5.87 -9.56 -24.34
N GLU A 233 -6.36 -8.40 -24.77
CA GLU A 233 -5.56 -7.24 -25.13
C GLU A 233 -6.13 -5.99 -24.44
N VAL A 234 -5.37 -5.41 -23.50
CA VAL A 234 -5.85 -4.29 -22.67
C VAL A 234 -4.91 -3.09 -22.74
N LEU A 235 -5.48 -1.88 -22.70
CA LEU A 235 -4.72 -0.65 -22.60
C LEU A 235 -4.52 -0.28 -21.14
N GLY A 236 -3.28 -0.42 -20.70
CA GLY A 236 -2.75 0.18 -19.50
C GLY A 236 -2.95 -0.60 -18.21
N THR A 237 -2.37 0.00 -17.19
CA THR A 237 -2.52 -0.35 -15.78
C THR A 237 -2.78 0.93 -15.00
N LEU A 238 -3.54 0.83 -13.91
CA LEU A 238 -4.08 1.97 -13.17
C LEU A 238 -3.97 1.69 -11.68
N ASN A 239 -3.82 2.76 -10.90
CA ASN A 239 -3.78 2.69 -9.45
C ASN A 239 -2.78 1.66 -8.95
N ASN A 240 -1.55 1.86 -9.42
CA ASN A 240 -0.43 0.99 -9.17
C ASN A 240 0.08 1.26 -7.75
N CYS A 241 -0.34 0.45 -6.78
CA CYS A 241 -0.06 0.64 -5.36
C CYS A 241 1.31 0.04 -4.98
N GLY A 242 1.34 -0.97 -4.11
CA GLY A 242 2.51 -1.72 -3.73
C GLY A 242 3.10 -2.58 -4.87
N ALA A 243 4.25 -3.19 -4.58
CA ALA A 243 5.03 -3.91 -5.58
C ALA A 243 5.56 -5.26 -5.08
N GLY A 244 6.07 -6.05 -6.02
CA GLY A 244 6.75 -7.31 -5.76
C GLY A 244 7.86 -7.59 -6.76
N GLN A 245 8.72 -8.55 -6.42
CA GLN A 245 9.79 -9.01 -7.30
C GLN A 245 9.78 -10.53 -7.38
N THR A 246 9.76 -11.07 -8.60
CA THR A 246 9.82 -12.52 -8.78
C THR A 246 11.25 -13.05 -8.62
N PRO A 247 11.41 -14.32 -8.22
CA PRO A 247 12.72 -15.00 -8.23
C PRO A 247 13.41 -15.08 -9.60
N TRP A 248 12.68 -14.88 -10.70
CA TRP A 248 13.22 -14.85 -12.06
C TRP A 248 13.55 -13.45 -12.57
N GLY A 249 13.38 -12.41 -11.74
CA GLY A 249 13.88 -11.06 -12.03
C GLY A 249 12.90 -10.18 -12.81
N THR A 250 11.60 -10.42 -12.67
CA THR A 250 10.54 -9.52 -13.17
C THR A 250 9.96 -8.68 -12.03
N PHE A 251 9.49 -7.50 -12.38
CA PHE A 251 8.76 -6.59 -11.50
C PHE A 251 7.28 -6.94 -11.51
N ILE A 252 6.66 -6.89 -10.33
CA ILE A 252 5.23 -7.03 -10.16
C ILE A 252 4.68 -5.68 -9.67
N THR A 253 3.67 -5.19 -10.38
CA THR A 253 2.84 -4.05 -9.96
C THR A 253 1.40 -4.51 -9.75
N CYS A 254 0.70 -3.85 -8.83
CA CYS A 254 -0.61 -4.26 -8.35
C CYS A 254 -1.64 -3.15 -8.58
N GLU A 255 -2.77 -3.49 -9.19
CA GLU A 255 -3.88 -2.55 -9.41
C GLU A 255 -4.84 -2.60 -8.21
N GLU A 256 -5.00 -1.48 -7.53
CA GLU A 256 -5.61 -1.40 -6.21
C GLU A 256 -6.99 -0.72 -6.30
N ASN A 257 -7.12 0.58 -6.03
CA ASN A 257 -8.34 1.39 -6.17
C ASN A 257 -8.77 1.71 -7.63
N PHE A 258 -8.64 0.75 -8.55
CA PHE A 258 -9.00 0.91 -9.97
C PHE A 258 -10.47 1.31 -10.19
N ASN A 259 -11.38 0.96 -9.27
CA ASN A 259 -12.80 1.24 -9.36
C ASN A 259 -13.11 2.75 -9.36
N GLY A 260 -12.28 3.57 -8.72
CA GLY A 260 -12.47 5.01 -8.59
C GLY A 260 -12.39 5.79 -9.91
N TYR A 261 -11.79 5.20 -10.94
CA TYR A 261 -11.54 5.84 -12.23
C TYR A 261 -12.64 5.65 -13.26
N PHE A 262 -13.61 4.79 -12.94
CA PHE A 262 -14.77 4.54 -13.79
C PHE A 262 -15.98 5.28 -13.26
N GLY A 263 -16.80 5.80 -14.18
CA GLY A 263 -18.01 6.55 -13.83
C GLY A 263 -18.98 6.57 -15.00
N THR A 264 -20.12 7.24 -14.85
CA THR A 264 -21.05 7.49 -15.95
C THR A 264 -21.99 8.64 -15.59
N ASP A 265 -22.38 9.42 -16.60
CA ASP A 265 -23.44 10.44 -16.46
C ASP A 265 -24.79 9.91 -16.96
N ALA A 266 -24.88 8.63 -17.33
CA ALA A 266 -26.12 8.01 -17.80
C ALA A 266 -27.19 8.01 -16.69
N ALA A 267 -28.30 8.71 -16.95
CA ALA A 267 -29.40 8.81 -16.02
C ALA A 267 -30.01 7.42 -15.71
N GLY A 268 -30.20 7.12 -14.42
CA GLY A 268 -30.81 5.87 -13.97
C GLY A 268 -29.89 4.65 -14.01
N TRP A 269 -28.59 4.83 -14.29
CA TRP A 269 -27.62 3.75 -14.14
C TRP A 269 -27.56 3.27 -12.68
N THR A 270 -27.56 1.96 -12.48
CA THR A 270 -27.34 1.33 -11.18
C THR A 270 -26.34 0.19 -11.33
N PRO A 271 -25.41 0.01 -10.37
CA PRO A 271 -24.45 -1.07 -10.46
C PRO A 271 -25.16 -2.43 -10.34
N ASP A 272 -24.71 -3.40 -11.13
CA ASP A 272 -25.08 -4.80 -10.90
C ASP A 272 -24.39 -5.37 -9.63
N THR A 273 -24.64 -6.64 -9.32
CA THR A 273 -24.07 -7.30 -8.14
C THR A 273 -22.54 -7.31 -8.15
N LEU A 274 -21.91 -7.58 -9.29
CA LEU A 274 -20.44 -7.61 -9.42
C LEU A 274 -19.88 -6.20 -9.26
N GLN A 275 -20.46 -5.23 -9.96
CA GLN A 275 -20.04 -3.83 -9.91
C GLN A 275 -20.16 -3.27 -8.48
N ASN A 276 -21.26 -3.55 -7.79
CA ASN A 276 -21.49 -3.15 -6.40
C ASN A 276 -20.50 -3.79 -5.42
N ARG A 277 -20.14 -5.07 -5.61
CA ARG A 277 -19.20 -5.80 -4.75
C ARG A 277 -17.74 -5.32 -4.91
N TYR A 278 -17.44 -4.66 -6.03
CA TYR A 278 -16.15 -4.04 -6.34
C TYR A 278 -16.17 -2.50 -6.22
N GLY A 279 -17.24 -1.92 -5.67
CA GLY A 279 -17.29 -0.50 -5.34
C GLY A 279 -17.38 0.45 -6.53
N LEU A 280 -17.91 -0.02 -7.68
CA LEU A 280 -18.18 0.85 -8.82
C LEU A 280 -19.42 1.71 -8.55
N ALA A 281 -19.29 3.01 -8.82
CA ALA A 281 -20.35 3.99 -8.63
C ALA A 281 -20.39 4.97 -9.81
N ALA A 282 -21.56 5.57 -10.08
CA ALA A 282 -21.73 6.48 -11.21
C ALA A 282 -20.75 7.69 -11.16
N ALA A 283 -20.44 8.18 -9.95
CA ALA A 283 -19.53 9.31 -9.77
C ALA A 283 -18.04 8.93 -9.79
N GLY A 284 -17.69 7.64 -9.74
CA GLY A 284 -16.34 7.19 -9.40
C GLY A 284 -15.85 7.87 -8.12
N PHE A 285 -14.56 8.21 -8.07
CA PHE A 285 -13.93 9.01 -7.01
C PHE A 285 -13.81 10.50 -7.39
N GLY A 286 -14.59 10.96 -8.36
CA GLY A 286 -14.62 12.39 -8.76
C GLY A 286 -13.59 12.81 -9.82
N TYR A 287 -12.74 11.89 -10.30
CA TYR A 287 -11.83 12.15 -11.43
C TYR A 287 -12.56 12.47 -12.75
N GLY A 288 -13.73 11.85 -12.96
CA GLY A 288 -14.61 12.11 -14.10
C GLY A 288 -14.06 11.72 -15.47
N TRP A 289 -13.13 10.75 -15.54
CA TRP A 289 -12.48 10.35 -16.80
C TRP A 289 -13.45 9.91 -17.89
N HIS A 290 -14.61 9.33 -17.51
CA HIS A 290 -15.68 8.97 -18.45
C HIS A 290 -16.18 10.14 -19.31
N LYS A 291 -16.02 11.38 -18.84
CA LYS A 291 -16.42 12.60 -19.57
C LYS A 291 -15.47 12.96 -20.70
N GLY A 292 -14.19 12.58 -20.60
CA GLY A 292 -13.15 12.89 -21.59
C GLY A 292 -12.67 11.68 -22.39
N ASP A 293 -12.87 10.46 -21.87
CA ASP A 293 -12.54 9.20 -22.52
C ASP A 293 -13.66 8.17 -22.26
N PRO A 294 -14.47 7.81 -23.28
CA PRO A 294 -15.61 6.89 -23.13
C PRO A 294 -15.20 5.47 -22.75
N ARG A 295 -13.91 5.11 -22.81
CA ARG A 295 -13.39 3.85 -22.28
C ARG A 295 -13.72 3.67 -20.79
N PHE A 296 -13.72 4.76 -20.03
CA PHE A 296 -14.02 4.76 -18.60
C PHE A 296 -15.51 4.93 -18.27
N ASP A 297 -16.37 5.06 -19.29
CA ASP A 297 -17.82 5.19 -19.09
C ASP A 297 -18.46 3.81 -18.85
N LEU A 298 -19.00 3.62 -17.65
CA LEU A 298 -19.66 2.38 -17.20
C LEU A 298 -20.92 2.03 -18.00
N ALA A 299 -21.59 3.00 -18.62
CA ALA A 299 -22.75 2.76 -19.47
C ALA A 299 -22.37 2.38 -20.91
N VAL A 300 -21.16 2.76 -21.35
CA VAL A 300 -20.66 2.49 -22.71
C VAL A 300 -19.79 1.24 -22.75
N ASN A 301 -18.89 1.07 -21.78
CA ASN A 301 -17.93 -0.03 -21.70
C ASN A 301 -18.00 -0.75 -20.34
N PRO A 302 -19.12 -1.43 -20.01
CA PRO A 302 -19.35 -2.03 -18.70
C PRO A 302 -18.35 -3.14 -18.32
N ASN A 303 -17.67 -3.75 -19.31
CA ASN A 303 -16.65 -4.76 -19.10
C ASN A 303 -15.23 -4.19 -18.95
N GLU A 304 -15.00 -2.89 -19.24
CA GLU A 304 -13.66 -2.30 -19.10
C GLU A 304 -13.14 -2.39 -17.64
N PRO A 305 -13.94 -2.12 -16.58
CA PRO A 305 -13.47 -2.32 -15.20
C PRO A 305 -13.05 -3.76 -14.88
N ASN A 306 -13.56 -4.77 -15.58
CA ASN A 306 -13.16 -6.17 -15.36
C ASN A 306 -11.75 -6.48 -15.87
N ARG A 307 -11.20 -5.62 -16.75
CA ARG A 307 -9.83 -5.72 -17.28
C ARG A 307 -8.79 -5.03 -16.37
N PHE A 308 -9.23 -4.54 -15.20
CA PHE A 308 -8.40 -3.98 -14.14
C PHE A 308 -8.64 -4.66 -12.78
N GLY A 309 -7.76 -4.40 -11.81
CA GLY A 309 -7.74 -5.08 -10.52
C GLY A 309 -6.93 -6.37 -10.57
N TRP A 310 -5.86 -6.39 -11.36
CA TRP A 310 -5.01 -7.55 -11.55
C TRP A 310 -3.58 -7.24 -11.12
N VAL A 311 -2.86 -8.29 -10.71
CA VAL A 311 -1.40 -8.27 -10.67
C VAL A 311 -0.84 -8.22 -12.10
N VAL A 312 0.09 -7.30 -12.36
CA VAL A 312 0.75 -7.11 -13.66
C VAL A 312 2.25 -7.38 -13.56
N GLU A 313 2.76 -8.26 -14.41
CA GLU A 313 4.19 -8.60 -14.47
C GLU A 313 4.88 -7.85 -15.62
N ILE A 314 6.03 -7.24 -15.30
CA ILE A 314 6.86 -6.43 -16.19
C ILE A 314 8.28 -6.98 -16.17
N ASP A 315 8.90 -7.16 -17.34
CA ASP A 315 10.34 -7.41 -17.42
C ASP A 315 11.10 -6.07 -17.46
N PRO A 316 11.79 -5.67 -16.38
CA PRO A 316 12.49 -4.40 -16.32
C PRO A 316 13.72 -4.36 -17.23
N TYR A 317 14.28 -5.52 -17.62
CA TYR A 317 15.45 -5.60 -18.49
C TYR A 317 15.07 -5.60 -19.98
N SER A 318 13.79 -5.74 -20.31
CA SER A 318 13.31 -5.74 -21.70
C SER A 318 12.37 -4.54 -21.92
N PRO A 319 12.88 -3.35 -22.29
CA PRO A 319 12.09 -2.11 -22.39
C PRO A 319 10.99 -2.16 -23.47
N THR A 320 11.08 -3.10 -24.42
CA THR A 320 10.05 -3.33 -25.45
C THR A 320 9.10 -4.49 -25.13
N SER A 321 9.31 -5.18 -24.00
CA SER A 321 8.44 -6.29 -23.59
C SER A 321 7.03 -5.79 -23.32
N LYS A 322 6.04 -6.62 -23.60
CA LYS A 322 4.65 -6.30 -23.30
C LYS A 322 4.32 -6.76 -21.88
N PRO A 323 3.86 -5.88 -20.97
CA PRO A 323 3.43 -6.28 -19.64
C PRO A 323 2.29 -7.29 -19.69
N LYS A 324 2.20 -8.16 -18.68
CA LYS A 324 1.23 -9.26 -18.61
C LYS A 324 0.36 -9.14 -17.37
N LYS A 325 -0.96 -9.00 -17.54
CA LYS A 325 -1.92 -9.12 -16.44
C LYS A 325 -2.12 -10.61 -16.12
N ARG A 326 -1.82 -11.02 -14.88
CA ARG A 326 -1.74 -12.43 -14.45
C ARG A 326 -3.05 -12.88 -13.81
N THR A 327 -4.01 -13.33 -14.62
CA THR A 327 -5.38 -13.59 -14.12
C THR A 327 -5.51 -14.75 -13.15
N ALA A 328 -4.52 -15.65 -13.08
CA ALA A 328 -4.52 -16.76 -12.13
C ALA A 328 -4.39 -16.31 -10.66
N LEU A 329 -3.94 -15.07 -10.42
CA LEU A 329 -3.81 -14.48 -9.09
C LEU A 329 -5.13 -13.86 -8.58
N GLY A 330 -6.21 -13.92 -9.38
CA GLY A 330 -7.52 -13.37 -9.04
C GLY A 330 -7.63 -11.88 -9.31
N ARG A 331 -8.87 -11.36 -9.27
CA ARG A 331 -9.18 -9.95 -9.47
C ARG A 331 -9.75 -9.31 -8.21
N PHE A 332 -9.07 -8.30 -7.70
CA PHE A 332 -9.47 -7.47 -6.56
C PHE A 332 -8.57 -6.24 -6.47
N LYS A 333 -8.68 -5.45 -5.39
CA LYS A 333 -7.81 -4.29 -5.15
C LYS A 333 -6.50 -4.78 -4.56
N HIS A 334 -5.53 -5.12 -5.40
CA HIS A 334 -4.28 -5.69 -4.94
C HIS A 334 -3.39 -4.60 -4.34
N GLU A 335 -2.94 -4.80 -3.12
CA GLU A 335 -1.97 -3.89 -2.50
C GLU A 335 -0.57 -4.12 -3.09
N ASN A 336 0.09 -5.18 -2.62
CA ASN A 336 1.37 -5.67 -3.12
C ASN A 336 1.26 -7.16 -3.47
N ALA A 337 2.35 -7.75 -3.97
CA ALA A 337 2.39 -9.16 -4.33
C ALA A 337 3.75 -9.76 -3.96
N GLU A 338 3.87 -10.27 -2.74
CA GLU A 338 5.10 -10.87 -2.25
C GLU A 338 5.29 -12.26 -2.83
N CYS A 339 6.28 -12.39 -3.73
CA CYS A 339 6.57 -13.62 -4.45
C CYS A 339 7.79 -14.35 -3.86
N VAL A 340 7.56 -15.57 -3.36
CA VAL A 340 8.59 -16.45 -2.81
C VAL A 340 8.55 -17.83 -3.47
N LEU A 341 9.55 -18.66 -3.15
CA LEU A 341 9.58 -20.06 -3.54
C LEU A 341 9.22 -20.95 -2.34
N SER A 342 8.40 -21.97 -2.61
CA SER A 342 8.18 -23.07 -1.68
C SER A 342 9.45 -23.92 -1.52
N LYS A 343 9.45 -24.87 -0.56
CA LYS A 343 10.53 -25.87 -0.42
C LYS A 343 10.76 -26.72 -1.66
N THR A 344 9.75 -26.81 -2.53
CA THR A 344 9.78 -27.56 -3.80
C THR A 344 9.89 -26.64 -5.00
N ASN A 345 10.33 -25.39 -4.81
CA ASN A 345 10.49 -24.37 -5.83
C ASN A 345 9.21 -23.98 -6.57
N LYS A 346 8.03 -24.22 -6.01
CA LYS A 346 6.79 -23.62 -6.53
C LYS A 346 6.81 -22.13 -6.26
N ALA A 347 6.47 -21.31 -7.25
CA ALA A 347 6.17 -19.91 -6.99
C ALA A 347 4.93 -19.81 -6.10
N VAL A 348 5.04 -19.04 -5.03
CA VAL A 348 3.97 -18.69 -4.10
C VAL A 348 3.87 -17.16 -4.07
N VAL A 349 2.66 -16.62 -4.18
CA VAL A 349 2.43 -15.17 -4.14
C VAL A 349 1.40 -14.87 -3.07
N TYR A 350 1.75 -14.03 -2.10
CA TYR A 350 0.81 -13.50 -1.10
C TYR A 350 0.40 -12.08 -1.48
N THR A 351 -0.87 -11.74 -1.32
CA THR A 351 -1.39 -10.42 -1.70
C THR A 351 -2.62 -10.06 -0.86
N GLY A 352 -2.60 -8.86 -0.29
CA GLY A 352 -3.73 -8.26 0.39
C GLY A 352 -4.75 -7.72 -0.61
N CYS A 353 -6.01 -7.70 -0.19
CA CYS A 353 -7.05 -6.94 -0.86
C CYS A 353 -7.39 -5.74 0.02
N ASP A 354 -6.86 -4.55 -0.28
CA ASP A 354 -7.09 -3.40 0.58
C ASP A 354 -8.49 -2.81 0.34
N GLU A 355 -9.39 -3.24 1.22
CA GLU A 355 -10.62 -2.55 1.54
C GLU A 355 -11.11 -3.12 2.88
N ARG A 356 -11.88 -2.34 3.64
CA ARG A 356 -12.45 -2.84 4.90
C ARG A 356 -13.20 -4.14 4.69
N ASN A 357 -12.90 -5.12 5.53
CA ASN A 357 -13.58 -6.41 5.58
C ASN A 357 -13.37 -7.28 4.32
N GLU A 358 -12.32 -7.02 3.54
CA GLU A 358 -11.83 -7.94 2.52
C GLU A 358 -10.76 -8.87 3.10
N TYR A 359 -9.89 -9.44 2.25
CA TYR A 359 -9.24 -10.71 2.54
C TYR A 359 -7.74 -10.71 2.21
N LEU A 360 -7.01 -11.65 2.82
CA LEU A 360 -5.66 -12.04 2.42
C LEU A 360 -5.71 -13.24 1.47
N TYR A 361 -5.01 -13.16 0.34
CA TYR A 361 -4.93 -14.22 -0.66
C TYR A 361 -3.53 -14.81 -0.77
N LYS A 362 -3.48 -16.05 -1.28
CA LYS A 362 -2.25 -16.78 -1.59
C LYS A 362 -2.42 -17.56 -2.89
N PHE A 363 -1.53 -17.37 -3.84
CA PHE A 363 -1.43 -18.20 -5.05
C PHE A 363 -0.30 -19.21 -4.92
N VAL A 364 -0.50 -20.45 -5.38
CA VAL A 364 0.54 -21.47 -5.48
C VAL A 364 0.56 -22.04 -6.90
N SER A 365 1.69 -21.90 -7.58
CA SER A 365 1.87 -22.38 -8.96
C SER A 365 1.84 -23.91 -9.08
N THR A 366 1.34 -24.39 -10.23
CA THR A 366 1.39 -25.81 -10.61
C THR A 366 2.81 -26.25 -10.97
N GLY A 367 3.57 -25.39 -11.67
CA GLY A 367 4.96 -25.61 -12.04
C GLY A 367 5.93 -25.35 -10.89
N THR A 368 7.23 -25.47 -11.21
CA THR A 368 8.34 -25.16 -10.30
C THR A 368 9.36 -24.32 -11.05
N TYR A 369 10.00 -23.40 -10.35
CA TYR A 369 11.07 -22.58 -10.88
C TYR A 369 12.41 -23.34 -10.86
N ASP A 370 13.13 -23.26 -11.97
CA ASP A 370 14.50 -23.72 -12.11
C ASP A 370 15.43 -22.50 -12.18
N ALA A 371 16.24 -22.28 -11.15
CA ALA A 371 17.17 -21.16 -11.08
C ALA A 371 18.28 -21.23 -12.15
N ALA A 372 18.59 -22.43 -12.67
CA ALA A 372 19.54 -22.60 -13.78
C ALA A 372 18.93 -22.18 -15.13
N ASN A 373 17.59 -22.11 -15.21
CA ASN A 373 16.86 -21.71 -16.39
C ASN A 373 15.79 -20.67 -16.03
N LYS A 374 16.19 -19.38 -15.97
CA LYS A 374 15.27 -18.27 -15.63
C LYS A 374 13.98 -18.25 -16.45
N ALA A 375 14.02 -18.71 -17.71
CA ALA A 375 12.85 -18.77 -18.58
C ALA A 375 11.76 -19.74 -18.07
N SER A 376 12.11 -20.69 -17.18
CA SER A 376 11.14 -21.55 -16.50
C SER A 376 10.12 -20.75 -15.66
N GLY A 377 10.47 -19.54 -15.22
CA GLY A 377 9.59 -18.64 -14.47
C GLY A 377 8.50 -17.96 -15.30
N ALA A 378 8.68 -17.87 -16.63
CA ALA A 378 7.93 -16.94 -17.49
C ALA A 378 6.40 -17.11 -17.48
N ASN A 379 5.90 -18.30 -17.16
CA ASN A 379 4.47 -18.62 -17.13
C ASN A 379 4.04 -19.26 -15.78
N LEU A 380 4.86 -19.22 -14.74
CA LEU A 380 4.49 -19.82 -13.43
C LEU A 380 3.29 -19.13 -12.78
N LEU A 381 3.05 -17.86 -13.13
CA LEU A 381 1.91 -17.07 -12.66
C LEU A 381 0.64 -17.24 -13.52
N ASP A 382 0.67 -18.11 -14.54
CA ASP A 382 -0.51 -18.38 -15.39
C ASP A 382 -1.29 -19.62 -14.97
N ALA A 383 -0.68 -20.51 -14.17
CA ALA A 383 -1.28 -21.80 -13.81
C ALA A 383 -0.94 -22.19 -12.37
N GLY A 384 -1.96 -22.23 -11.52
CA GLY A 384 -1.85 -22.55 -10.10
C GLY A 384 -3.22 -22.59 -9.44
N ILE A 385 -3.22 -22.60 -8.12
CA ILE A 385 -4.43 -22.49 -7.31
C ILE A 385 -4.33 -21.20 -6.51
N LEU A 386 -5.38 -20.37 -6.61
CA LEU A 386 -5.60 -19.24 -5.72
C LEU A 386 -6.33 -19.73 -4.46
N TYR A 387 -5.87 -19.27 -3.31
CA TYR A 387 -6.43 -19.53 -2.00
C TYR A 387 -6.74 -18.21 -1.30
N VAL A 388 -7.65 -18.27 -0.33
CA VAL A 388 -7.97 -17.16 0.57
C VAL A 388 -7.83 -17.60 2.03
N ALA A 389 -7.36 -16.71 2.89
CA ALA A 389 -7.09 -17.03 4.29
C ALA A 389 -8.37 -17.14 5.13
N ARG A 390 -8.40 -18.14 6.02
CA ARG A 390 -9.23 -18.15 7.22
C ARG A 390 -8.32 -18.18 8.45
N PHE A 391 -8.52 -17.22 9.35
CA PHE A 391 -7.88 -17.13 10.65
C PHE A 391 -8.84 -17.68 11.70
N ASP A 392 -8.40 -18.72 12.41
CA ASP A 392 -9.10 -19.37 13.50
C ASP A 392 -8.40 -19.04 14.83
N ALA A 393 -9.16 -18.89 15.91
CA ALA A 393 -8.60 -18.69 17.25
C ALA A 393 -7.75 -19.91 17.68
N GLY A 394 -6.76 -19.68 18.53
CA GLY A 394 -5.98 -20.74 19.16
C GLY A 394 -6.73 -21.44 20.30
N THR A 395 -6.01 -22.27 21.05
CA THR A 395 -6.54 -22.91 22.27
C THR A 395 -6.88 -21.91 23.37
N VAL A 396 -6.16 -20.77 23.41
CA VAL A 396 -6.41 -19.67 24.33
C VAL A 396 -7.14 -18.57 23.56
N VAL A 397 -8.22 -18.05 24.14
CA VAL A 397 -9.00 -16.93 23.59
C VAL A 397 -8.55 -15.65 24.29
N GLY A 398 -8.36 -14.59 23.52
CA GLY A 398 -7.98 -13.25 23.94
C GLY A 398 -6.47 -13.01 23.97
N ASP A 399 -5.66 -13.93 23.44
CA ASP A 399 -4.21 -13.79 23.38
C ASP A 399 -3.70 -13.27 22.02
N ASN A 400 -4.60 -13.03 21.06
CA ASN A 400 -4.32 -12.55 19.70
C ASN A 400 -3.39 -13.49 18.91
N GLN A 401 -3.58 -14.80 19.10
CA GLN A 401 -2.84 -15.86 18.43
C GLN A 401 -3.79 -16.97 17.97
N GLY A 402 -3.36 -17.74 16.98
CA GLY A 402 -4.17 -18.86 16.53
C GLY A 402 -3.58 -19.70 15.43
N THR A 403 -4.49 -20.41 14.77
CA THR A 403 -4.19 -21.24 13.60
C THR A 403 -4.96 -20.72 12.39
N GLY A 404 -4.63 -21.16 11.20
CA GLY A 404 -5.40 -20.81 10.04
C GLY A 404 -5.23 -21.79 8.90
N ALA A 405 -6.06 -21.57 7.88
CA ALA A 405 -6.12 -22.41 6.69
C ALA A 405 -6.22 -21.55 5.44
N TRP A 406 -5.62 -22.06 4.36
CA TRP A 406 -5.75 -21.53 3.01
C TRP A 406 -6.87 -22.26 2.29
N LEU A 407 -7.99 -21.57 2.04
CA LEU A 407 -9.19 -22.13 1.42
C LEU A 407 -9.09 -22.03 -0.11
N PRO A 408 -9.19 -23.13 -0.88
CA PRO A 408 -9.00 -23.09 -2.32
C PRO A 408 -10.19 -22.46 -3.05
N LEU A 409 -9.87 -21.56 -4.00
CA LEU A 409 -10.83 -20.94 -4.91
C LEU A 409 -10.85 -21.68 -6.25
N VAL A 410 -11.46 -22.87 -6.24
CA VAL A 410 -11.53 -23.77 -7.40
C VAL A 410 -12.99 -24.04 -7.77
N HIS A 411 -13.34 -23.81 -9.04
CA HIS A 411 -14.66 -24.11 -9.55
C HIS A 411 -15.03 -25.58 -9.34
N GLY A 412 -16.25 -25.86 -8.88
CA GLY A 412 -16.74 -27.18 -8.49
C GLY A 412 -16.45 -27.57 -7.04
N GLN A 413 -15.73 -26.74 -6.27
CA GLN A 413 -15.41 -26.98 -4.86
C GLN A 413 -16.01 -25.88 -3.98
N ASN A 414 -16.25 -26.18 -2.69
CA ASN A 414 -16.64 -25.19 -1.67
C ASN A 414 -17.83 -24.28 -2.06
N GLY A 415 -18.77 -24.80 -2.86
CA GLY A 415 -19.93 -24.04 -3.34
C GLY A 415 -19.63 -23.09 -4.52
N LEU A 416 -18.42 -23.09 -5.08
CA LEU A 416 -18.04 -22.32 -6.26
C LEU A 416 -18.52 -23.01 -7.54
N THR A 417 -19.83 -23.02 -7.76
CA THR A 417 -20.49 -23.72 -8.87
C THR A 417 -21.34 -22.77 -9.71
N ALA A 418 -21.81 -23.25 -10.87
CA ALA A 418 -22.68 -22.49 -11.76
C ALA A 418 -23.98 -22.04 -11.06
N GLU A 419 -24.58 -22.90 -10.24
CA GLU A 419 -25.79 -22.60 -9.46
C GLU A 419 -25.59 -21.43 -8.48
N ASN A 420 -24.34 -21.19 -8.08
CA ASN A 420 -23.94 -20.16 -7.15
C ASN A 420 -23.32 -18.94 -7.83
N GLY A 421 -23.42 -18.83 -9.16
CA GLY A 421 -23.00 -17.67 -9.93
C GLY A 421 -21.57 -17.72 -10.46
N PHE A 422 -20.95 -18.90 -10.52
CA PHE A 422 -19.61 -19.14 -11.08
C PHE A 422 -19.68 -20.18 -12.18
N ALA A 423 -19.76 -19.76 -13.45
CA ALA A 423 -19.93 -20.71 -14.57
C ALA A 423 -18.70 -21.61 -14.81
N ASN A 424 -17.51 -21.14 -14.45
CA ASN A 424 -16.23 -21.79 -14.68
C ASN A 424 -15.13 -21.13 -13.82
N GLN A 425 -13.89 -21.59 -13.95
CA GLN A 425 -12.75 -21.04 -13.19
C GLN A 425 -12.43 -19.57 -13.54
N ALA A 426 -12.67 -19.12 -14.77
CA ALA A 426 -12.44 -17.72 -15.13
C ALA A 426 -13.36 -16.79 -14.32
N GLU A 427 -14.63 -17.14 -14.15
CA GLU A 427 -15.54 -16.37 -13.31
C GLU A 427 -15.16 -16.39 -11.83
N VAL A 428 -14.64 -17.52 -11.31
CA VAL A 428 -14.10 -17.56 -9.94
C VAL A 428 -12.99 -16.53 -9.75
N LEU A 429 -12.11 -16.35 -10.74
CA LEU A 429 -10.99 -15.40 -10.66
C LEU A 429 -11.43 -13.96 -10.90
N ILE A 430 -12.32 -13.69 -11.86
CA ILE A 430 -12.88 -12.36 -12.13
C ILE A 430 -13.72 -11.86 -10.94
N LYS A 431 -14.42 -12.78 -10.26
CA LYS A 431 -15.29 -12.55 -9.10
C LYS A 431 -14.64 -13.06 -7.80
N ALA A 432 -13.31 -12.98 -7.68
CA ALA A 432 -12.56 -13.58 -6.57
C ALA A 432 -13.04 -13.14 -5.19
N ARG A 433 -13.47 -11.87 -5.04
CA ARG A 433 -14.09 -11.38 -3.80
C ARG A 433 -15.39 -12.14 -3.43
N GLN A 434 -16.27 -12.36 -4.41
CA GLN A 434 -17.50 -13.15 -4.20
C GLN A 434 -17.20 -14.63 -3.92
N ALA A 435 -16.15 -15.17 -4.56
CA ALA A 435 -15.70 -16.52 -4.28
C ALA A 435 -15.17 -16.66 -2.84
N ALA A 436 -14.42 -15.66 -2.36
CA ALA A 436 -13.96 -15.59 -0.98
C ALA A 436 -15.11 -15.48 0.04
N ASP A 437 -16.13 -14.65 -0.25
CA ASP A 437 -17.36 -14.56 0.56
C ASP A 437 -18.01 -15.95 0.70
N ARG A 438 -18.12 -16.69 -0.41
CA ARG A 438 -18.77 -18.01 -0.48
C ARG A 438 -18.05 -19.08 0.33
N VAL A 439 -16.72 -19.11 0.29
CA VAL A 439 -15.93 -20.14 0.98
C VAL A 439 -15.71 -19.84 2.46
N GLY A 440 -16.11 -18.64 2.93
CA GLY A 440 -16.04 -18.27 4.35
C GLY A 440 -14.65 -17.78 4.77
N ALA A 441 -14.01 -16.96 3.94
CA ALA A 441 -12.78 -16.26 4.30
C ALA A 441 -12.98 -15.31 5.50
N THR A 442 -11.91 -15.08 6.28
CA THR A 442 -11.96 -14.13 7.41
C THR A 442 -11.87 -12.70 6.90
N MET A 443 -12.91 -11.90 7.18
CA MET A 443 -12.90 -10.46 6.88
C MET A 443 -11.86 -9.74 7.73
N MET A 444 -10.92 -9.04 7.09
CA MET A 444 -9.77 -8.41 7.72
C MET A 444 -9.90 -6.89 7.80
N ASP A 445 -9.15 -6.28 8.71
CA ASP A 445 -9.04 -4.83 8.84
C ASP A 445 -8.03 -4.25 7.82
N ARG A 446 -8.48 -4.10 6.56
CA ARG A 446 -7.73 -3.51 5.43
C ARG A 446 -6.32 -4.12 5.23
N PRO A 447 -6.25 -5.33 4.64
CA PRO A 447 -4.99 -5.98 4.29
C PRO A 447 -4.23 -5.17 3.23
N GLU A 448 -3.19 -4.47 3.65
CA GLU A 448 -2.27 -3.76 2.76
C GLU A 448 -1.07 -4.69 2.45
N TRP A 449 0.16 -4.25 2.71
CA TRP A 449 1.35 -4.95 2.26
C TRP A 449 1.57 -6.27 2.99
N VAL A 450 2.13 -7.23 2.24
CA VAL A 450 2.62 -8.51 2.73
C VAL A 450 4.12 -8.60 2.52
N ALA A 451 4.87 -9.10 3.52
CA ALA A 451 6.31 -9.28 3.41
C ALA A 451 6.76 -10.65 3.95
N ALA A 452 7.55 -11.39 3.18
CA ALA A 452 8.04 -12.70 3.61
C ALA A 452 9.47 -12.60 4.15
N ASN A 453 9.74 -13.29 5.26
CA ASN A 453 11.06 -13.32 5.83
C ASN A 453 11.95 -14.35 5.12
N ARG A 454 12.87 -13.86 4.29
CA ARG A 454 13.81 -14.71 3.56
C ARG A 454 14.81 -15.44 4.47
N THR A 455 15.05 -14.93 5.68
CA THR A 455 15.95 -15.56 6.67
C THR A 455 15.25 -16.62 7.54
N LYS A 456 13.91 -16.63 7.57
CA LYS A 456 13.07 -17.57 8.31
C LYS A 456 11.96 -18.10 7.39
N PRO A 457 12.24 -19.13 6.55
CA PRO A 457 11.28 -19.64 5.58
C PRO A 457 9.91 -19.95 6.19
N GLY A 458 8.84 -19.47 5.55
CA GLY A 458 7.46 -19.63 6.01
C GLY A 458 6.97 -18.56 7.00
N GLU A 459 7.84 -17.69 7.53
CA GLU A 459 7.40 -16.50 8.28
C GLU A 459 7.00 -15.39 7.30
N VAL A 460 5.78 -14.88 7.42
CA VAL A 460 5.18 -13.85 6.57
C VAL A 460 4.50 -12.81 7.47
N PHE A 461 4.56 -11.54 7.10
CA PHE A 461 3.92 -10.43 7.81
C PHE A 461 2.84 -9.82 6.93
N LEU A 462 1.73 -9.39 7.53
CA LEU A 462 0.64 -8.66 6.88
C LEU A 462 0.38 -7.38 7.66
N ALA A 463 0.39 -6.24 6.98
CA ALA A 463 -0.10 -4.98 7.50
C ALA A 463 -1.64 -4.91 7.40
N CYS A 464 -2.28 -4.55 8.51
CA CYS A 464 -3.72 -4.33 8.61
C CYS A 464 -3.96 -2.89 9.07
N THR A 465 -4.21 -1.98 8.13
CA THR A 465 -3.97 -0.55 8.34
C THR A 465 -4.95 0.11 9.30
N ASN A 466 -6.25 -0.19 9.18
CA ASN A 466 -7.32 0.28 10.03
C ASN A 466 -8.68 -0.28 9.58
N ASN A 467 -9.69 -0.19 10.44
CA ASN A 467 -11.09 -0.47 10.13
C ASN A 467 -12.03 0.18 11.15
N ASN A 468 -12.57 1.34 10.78
CA ASN A 468 -13.55 2.05 11.61
C ASN A 468 -14.93 1.35 11.69
N ARG A 469 -15.19 0.30 10.89
CA ARG A 469 -16.46 -0.46 10.87
C ARG A 469 -16.42 -1.69 11.78
N ARG A 470 -15.23 -2.18 12.14
CA ARG A 470 -15.04 -3.32 13.04
C ARG A 470 -15.72 -3.09 14.39
N GLY A 471 -16.60 -4.00 14.80
CA GLY A 471 -17.30 -3.92 16.09
C GLY A 471 -18.16 -2.66 16.29
N SER A 472 -18.47 -1.92 15.21
CA SER A 472 -19.18 -0.63 15.28
C SER A 472 -20.70 -0.76 15.37
N ALA A 473 -21.25 -1.91 14.98
CA ALA A 473 -22.69 -2.14 14.95
C ALA A 473 -23.18 -2.89 16.20
N ALA A 474 -24.36 -2.51 16.70
CA ALA A 474 -25.05 -3.25 17.75
C ALA A 474 -25.41 -4.69 17.32
N THR A 475 -25.69 -4.88 16.03
CA THR A 475 -25.88 -6.19 15.41
C THR A 475 -24.82 -6.36 14.32
N PRO A 476 -23.83 -7.26 14.52
CA PRO A 476 -22.81 -7.51 13.52
C PRO A 476 -23.38 -7.98 12.19
N SER A 477 -22.71 -7.63 11.09
CA SER A 477 -23.00 -8.13 9.74
C SER A 477 -21.75 -8.61 9.04
N SER A 478 -21.90 -9.59 8.15
CA SER A 478 -20.83 -10.13 7.32
C SER A 478 -21.09 -9.86 5.84
N ASN A 479 -20.09 -10.10 5.01
CA ASN A 479 -20.33 -10.25 3.57
C ASN A 479 -21.29 -11.43 3.33
N ASN A 480 -22.23 -11.24 2.41
CA ASN A 480 -23.23 -12.24 2.07
C ASN A 480 -22.57 -13.33 1.23
N VAL A 481 -22.92 -14.59 1.51
CA VAL A 481 -22.39 -15.79 0.82
C VAL A 481 -22.65 -15.77 -0.70
N ASN A 482 -23.65 -15.02 -1.17
CA ASN A 482 -23.96 -14.85 -2.59
C ASN A 482 -23.21 -13.66 -3.24
N GLY A 483 -22.34 -12.97 -2.51
CA GLY A 483 -21.56 -11.83 -3.00
C GLY A 483 -22.35 -10.54 -3.20
N SER A 484 -23.56 -10.42 -2.63
CA SER A 484 -24.42 -9.25 -2.84
C SER A 484 -24.15 -8.07 -1.89
N THR A 485 -23.19 -8.20 -0.99
CA THR A 485 -22.83 -7.11 -0.06
C THR A 485 -22.15 -5.99 -0.83
N THR A 486 -22.54 -4.74 -0.55
CA THR A 486 -21.85 -3.56 -1.07
C THR A 486 -20.42 -3.53 -0.54
N ALA A 487 -19.48 -3.20 -1.42
CA ALA A 487 -18.06 -3.17 -1.10
C ALA A 487 -17.79 -2.39 0.21
N GLY A 488 -17.03 -3.01 1.11
CA GLY A 488 -16.65 -2.45 2.40
C GLY A 488 -17.78 -2.28 3.42
N SER A 489 -19.05 -2.59 3.09
CA SER A 489 -20.23 -2.22 3.89
C SER A 489 -20.50 -3.09 5.12
N ALA A 490 -19.86 -4.26 5.22
CA ALA A 490 -19.99 -5.12 6.38
C ALA A 490 -19.55 -4.42 7.68
N ARG A 491 -20.15 -4.84 8.80
CA ARG A 491 -19.81 -4.39 10.16
C ARG A 491 -19.58 -5.61 11.03
N PRO A 492 -18.49 -6.36 10.80
CA PRO A 492 -18.26 -7.61 11.50
C PRO A 492 -17.96 -7.39 12.99
N ALA A 493 -18.18 -8.45 13.77
CA ALA A 493 -17.79 -8.49 15.18
C ALA A 493 -16.26 -8.49 15.34
N LEU A 494 -15.79 -8.41 16.57
CA LEU A 494 -14.37 -8.65 16.88
C LEU A 494 -14.05 -10.14 16.73
N ASP A 495 -12.82 -10.41 16.33
CA ASP A 495 -12.22 -11.74 16.33
C ASP A 495 -10.75 -11.61 16.78
N GLU A 496 -10.06 -12.74 17.02
CA GLU A 496 -8.67 -12.71 17.52
C GLU A 496 -7.71 -12.03 16.54
N ALA A 497 -7.97 -12.12 15.23
CA ALA A 497 -7.12 -11.51 14.21
C ALA A 497 -7.40 -10.00 14.08
N ASN A 498 -8.61 -9.56 14.41
CA ASN A 498 -9.08 -8.18 14.35
C ASN A 498 -9.70 -7.76 15.70
N PRO A 499 -8.87 -7.60 16.76
CA PRO A 499 -9.35 -7.61 18.14
C PRO A 499 -9.88 -6.26 18.65
N ARG A 500 -9.86 -5.20 17.82
CA ARG A 500 -10.16 -3.84 18.26
C ARG A 500 -11.41 -3.28 17.58
N ALA A 501 -12.38 -2.84 18.37
CA ALA A 501 -13.53 -2.11 17.86
C ALA A 501 -13.12 -0.71 17.39
N VAL A 502 -13.68 -0.26 16.27
CA VAL A 502 -13.38 1.04 15.64
C VAL A 502 -11.86 1.26 15.57
N ASN A 503 -11.20 0.32 14.87
CA ASN A 503 -9.76 0.26 14.81
C ASN A 503 -9.21 1.41 13.94
N ASN A 504 -8.77 2.50 14.55
CA ASN A 504 -8.22 3.66 13.84
C ASN A 504 -6.69 3.66 13.71
N TRP A 505 -6.00 2.65 14.24
CA TRP A 505 -4.53 2.64 14.30
C TRP A 505 -3.88 1.48 13.57
N GLY A 506 -4.59 0.37 13.38
CA GLY A 506 -4.05 -0.80 12.68
C GLY A 506 -3.20 -1.73 13.54
N HIS A 507 -2.69 -2.78 12.91
CA HIS A 507 -1.84 -3.80 13.49
C HIS A 507 -1.07 -4.55 12.40
N VAL A 508 -0.06 -5.33 12.78
CA VAL A 508 0.65 -6.23 11.86
C VAL A 508 0.49 -7.66 12.36
N ILE A 509 0.02 -8.54 11.50
CA ILE A 509 -0.09 -9.99 11.76
C ILE A 509 1.19 -10.67 11.28
N ARG A 510 1.70 -11.61 12.07
CA ARG A 510 2.72 -12.56 11.63
C ARG A 510 2.08 -13.93 11.42
N ILE A 511 2.36 -14.53 10.28
CA ILE A 511 1.95 -15.86 9.84
C ILE A 511 3.20 -16.75 9.79
N ASN A 512 3.08 -17.98 10.27
CA ASN A 512 4.11 -19.00 10.19
C ASN A 512 3.51 -20.23 9.50
N GLU A 513 3.87 -20.40 8.22
CA GLU A 513 3.43 -21.53 7.39
C GLU A 513 3.90 -22.86 7.98
N MET A 514 3.00 -23.84 8.01
CA MET A 514 3.31 -25.13 8.61
C MET A 514 4.49 -25.81 7.91
N GLY A 515 5.43 -26.31 8.72
CA GLY A 515 6.63 -26.95 8.23
C GLY A 515 7.61 -25.99 7.54
N ALA A 516 7.51 -24.67 7.76
CA ALA A 516 8.38 -23.67 7.15
C ALA A 516 8.36 -23.73 5.61
N ASP A 517 7.21 -24.08 5.02
CA ASP A 517 7.01 -24.21 3.58
C ASP A 517 5.94 -23.23 3.11
N ALA A 518 6.31 -22.30 2.23
CA ALA A 518 5.36 -21.37 1.63
C ALA A 518 4.24 -22.06 0.84
N ALA A 519 4.36 -23.34 0.45
CA ALA A 519 3.26 -24.08 -0.17
C ALA A 519 2.27 -24.74 0.82
N ALA A 520 2.49 -24.64 2.13
CA ALA A 520 1.61 -25.21 3.14
C ALA A 520 0.18 -24.65 3.04
N LEU A 521 -0.83 -25.45 3.41
CA LEU A 521 -2.24 -25.05 3.38
C LEU A 521 -2.80 -24.69 4.76
N THR A 522 -1.95 -24.73 5.78
CA THR A 522 -2.26 -24.34 7.14
C THR A 522 -1.09 -23.57 7.73
N PHE A 523 -1.37 -22.75 8.73
CA PHE A 523 -0.39 -21.88 9.37
C PHE A 523 -0.75 -21.64 10.84
N ASN A 524 0.25 -21.22 11.61
CA ASN A 524 0.03 -20.54 12.90
C ASN A 524 0.16 -19.03 12.68
N TRP A 525 -0.46 -18.22 13.54
CA TRP A 525 -0.34 -16.78 13.44
C TRP A 525 -0.39 -16.10 14.82
N ASP A 526 0.20 -14.91 14.91
CA ASP A 526 0.13 -14.02 16.07
C ASP A 526 0.08 -12.56 15.62
N ILE A 527 -0.53 -11.67 16.41
CA ILE A 527 -0.36 -10.24 16.17
C ILE A 527 1.06 -9.81 16.62
N PHE A 528 1.86 -9.38 15.64
CA PHE A 528 3.23 -8.94 15.86
C PHE A 528 3.28 -7.60 16.62
N VAL A 529 2.43 -6.66 16.22
CA VAL A 529 2.23 -5.38 16.91
C VAL A 529 0.80 -4.88 16.72
N ILE A 530 0.21 -4.36 17.79
CA ILE A 530 -1.03 -3.58 17.77
C ILE A 530 -0.61 -2.12 17.86
N ALA A 531 -0.69 -1.39 16.75
CA ALA A 531 -0.33 0.03 16.72
C ALA A 531 -1.31 0.85 17.58
N GLY A 532 -0.88 1.99 18.09
CA GLY A 532 -1.67 2.77 19.02
C GLY A 532 -0.89 3.95 19.58
N ASN A 533 -1.53 4.70 20.47
CA ASN A 533 -0.94 5.87 21.08
C ASN A 533 -0.79 5.70 22.59
N PRO A 534 0.44 5.57 23.12
CA PRO A 534 0.71 5.31 24.52
C PRO A 534 0.36 6.48 25.46
N ALA A 535 0.02 7.65 24.91
CA ALA A 535 -0.55 8.77 25.66
C ALA A 535 -2.06 8.59 25.97
N LEU A 536 -2.69 7.56 25.41
CA LEU A 536 -4.11 7.23 25.59
C LEU A 536 -4.29 5.99 26.48
N GLU A 537 -5.54 5.76 26.88
CA GLU A 537 -5.94 4.67 27.76
C GLU A 537 -6.58 3.49 27.02
N GLY A 538 -6.59 2.32 27.67
CA GLY A 538 -7.26 1.12 27.18
C GLY A 538 -6.68 0.59 25.86
N THR A 539 -7.56 0.12 24.97
CA THR A 539 -7.18 -0.50 23.69
C THR A 539 -6.58 0.49 22.68
N LYS A 540 -6.71 1.80 22.91
CA LYS A 540 -6.09 2.85 22.09
C LYS A 540 -4.58 2.93 22.28
N LYS A 541 -4.07 2.40 23.40
CA LYS A 541 -2.65 2.47 23.78
C LYS A 541 -1.73 1.71 22.82
N GLY A 542 -2.24 0.65 22.19
CA GLY A 542 -1.43 -0.32 21.45
C GLY A 542 -0.88 -1.44 22.34
N SER A 543 -0.11 -2.35 21.75
CA SER A 543 0.54 -3.47 22.45
C SER A 543 1.76 -3.01 23.26
N SER A 544 2.31 -3.90 24.08
CA SER A 544 3.42 -3.59 25.02
C SER A 544 4.74 -3.18 24.36
N ASN A 545 4.90 -3.42 23.06
CA ASN A 545 6.05 -2.98 22.26
C ASN A 545 5.86 -1.59 21.62
N ILE A 546 4.75 -0.89 21.93
CA ILE A 546 4.52 0.51 21.58
C ILE A 546 4.77 1.41 22.80
N ASP A 547 5.59 2.43 22.61
CA ASP A 547 5.92 3.46 23.59
C ASP A 547 6.05 4.85 22.93
N ALA A 548 6.28 5.89 23.75
CA ALA A 548 6.32 7.27 23.27
C ALA A 548 7.45 7.51 22.24
N SER A 549 8.50 6.70 22.25
CA SER A 549 9.62 6.81 21.31
C SER A 549 9.35 6.18 19.95
N ASN A 550 8.36 5.28 19.84
CA ASN A 550 8.09 4.53 18.61
C ASN A 550 6.61 4.48 18.19
N THR A 551 5.71 5.20 18.86
CA THR A 551 4.27 5.27 18.51
C THR A 551 4.01 5.66 17.05
N PHE A 552 3.05 4.98 16.42
CA PHE A 552 2.61 5.19 15.03
C PHE A 552 1.15 4.72 14.85
N ASN A 553 0.57 5.02 13.69
CA ASN A 553 -0.76 4.57 13.27
C ASN A 553 -0.72 4.19 11.78
N SER A 554 -1.70 3.38 11.34
CA SER A 554 -1.85 2.88 9.98
C SER A 554 -0.56 2.31 9.39
N PRO A 555 -0.03 1.19 9.94
CA PRO A 555 1.02 0.46 9.25
C PRO A 555 0.49 0.03 7.89
N ASP A 556 1.26 0.38 6.88
CA ASP A 556 0.99 0.09 5.48
C ASP A 556 2.19 -0.64 4.89
N GLY A 557 3.05 0.05 4.16
CA GLY A 557 4.21 -0.52 3.49
C GLY A 557 5.07 -1.35 4.46
N ILE A 558 5.22 -2.64 4.20
CA ILE A 558 6.13 -3.50 4.97
C ILE A 558 7.09 -4.25 4.07
N GLN A 559 8.33 -4.39 4.54
CA GLN A 559 9.33 -5.16 3.81
C GLN A 559 10.37 -5.75 4.76
N VAL A 560 10.79 -6.99 4.50
CA VAL A 560 11.89 -7.62 5.26
C VAL A 560 13.20 -7.40 4.51
N ASP A 561 14.17 -6.80 5.18
CA ASP A 561 15.48 -6.55 4.57
C ASP A 561 16.36 -7.82 4.53
N PRO A 562 17.52 -7.79 3.84
CA PRO A 562 18.42 -8.95 3.75
C PRO A 562 18.93 -9.48 5.10
N GLU A 563 18.89 -8.66 6.16
CA GLU A 563 19.32 -9.01 7.52
C GLU A 563 18.16 -9.54 8.39
N GLY A 564 16.94 -9.64 7.84
CA GLY A 564 15.77 -10.18 8.53
C GLY A 564 15.05 -9.19 9.44
N ARG A 565 15.27 -7.87 9.27
CA ARG A 565 14.54 -6.81 9.97
C ARG A 565 13.28 -6.45 9.20
N LEU A 566 12.18 -6.26 9.91
CA LEU A 566 10.92 -5.81 9.32
C LEU A 566 10.89 -4.28 9.32
N TRP A 567 10.87 -3.68 8.14
CA TRP A 567 10.66 -2.26 7.94
C TRP A 567 9.15 -2.00 7.82
N ILE A 568 8.64 -1.01 8.55
CA ILE A 568 7.22 -0.66 8.63
C ILE A 568 7.07 0.80 8.26
N GLN A 569 6.31 1.08 7.21
CA GLN A 569 5.99 2.38 6.67
C GLN A 569 4.53 2.71 7.03
N THR A 570 4.15 3.98 7.01
CA THR A 570 2.81 4.40 7.46
C THR A 570 2.13 5.31 6.46
N ASP A 571 0.86 5.03 6.20
CA ASP A 571 -0.11 5.95 5.60
C ASP A 571 -1.24 6.25 6.61
N GLY A 572 -0.95 7.16 7.52
CA GLY A 572 -1.76 7.42 8.69
C GLY A 572 -2.19 8.87 8.86
N GLN A 573 -2.99 9.07 9.90
CA GLN A 573 -3.44 10.38 10.32
C GLN A 573 -2.26 11.18 10.90
N TYR A 574 -1.91 12.28 10.22
CA TYR A 574 -0.82 13.20 10.58
C TYR A 574 -1.31 14.49 11.29
N SER A 575 -2.55 14.50 11.79
CA SER A 575 -3.13 15.67 12.49
C SER A 575 -2.34 16.05 13.75
N ASN A 576 -1.59 15.10 14.32
CA ASN A 576 -0.80 15.25 15.54
C ASN A 576 -1.60 15.83 16.73
N THR A 577 -2.91 15.56 16.77
CA THR A 577 -3.83 16.00 17.82
C THR A 577 -4.82 14.89 18.17
N GLY A 578 -5.56 15.04 19.27
CA GLY A 578 -6.55 14.07 19.71
C GLY A 578 -5.94 12.67 19.88
N ASP A 579 -6.54 11.68 19.21
CA ASP A 579 -6.11 10.28 19.25
C ASP A 579 -4.71 10.05 18.62
N TYR A 580 -4.19 11.01 17.84
CA TYR A 580 -2.92 10.93 17.11
C TYR A 580 -1.85 11.88 17.69
N VAL A 581 -2.09 12.43 18.88
CA VAL A 581 -1.14 13.35 19.53
C VAL A 581 0.23 12.69 19.70
N ASN A 582 1.30 13.42 19.40
CA ASN A 582 2.69 12.97 19.41
C ASN A 582 3.06 11.89 18.38
N GLN A 583 2.26 11.66 17.34
CA GLN A 583 2.62 10.74 16.25
C GLN A 583 3.25 11.47 15.05
N GLY A 584 2.96 12.78 14.86
CA GLY A 584 3.57 13.60 13.80
C GLY A 584 3.17 13.16 12.39
N ASN A 585 4.03 13.44 11.42
CA ASN A 585 3.91 12.99 10.04
C ASN A 585 4.11 11.48 9.91
N ASN A 586 3.75 10.96 8.74
CA ASN A 586 4.05 9.59 8.34
C ASN A 586 5.55 9.30 8.38
N GLN A 587 5.87 8.02 8.60
CA GLN A 587 7.16 7.61 9.11
C GLN A 587 7.53 6.20 8.63
N MET A 588 8.78 5.83 8.85
CA MET A 588 9.25 4.46 8.71
C MET A 588 9.96 4.00 9.98
N LEU A 589 9.63 2.80 10.44
CA LEU A 589 10.18 2.14 11.61
C LEU A 589 10.85 0.83 11.23
N VAL A 590 11.67 0.32 12.15
CA VAL A 590 12.34 -0.98 12.01
C VAL A 590 12.03 -1.83 13.22
N ALA A 591 11.62 -3.06 12.97
CA ALA A 591 11.33 -4.05 13.98
C ALA A 591 12.29 -5.23 13.90
N ASP A 592 12.80 -5.65 15.06
CA ASP A 592 13.44 -6.95 15.22
C ASP A 592 12.34 -8.03 15.23
N THR A 593 12.38 -8.92 14.25
CA THR A 593 11.36 -9.97 14.06
C THR A 593 11.33 -11.03 15.17
N THR A 594 12.37 -11.07 16.01
CA THR A 594 12.49 -12.00 17.14
C THR A 594 12.06 -11.31 18.44
N THR A 595 12.65 -10.16 18.77
CA THR A 595 12.37 -9.47 20.04
C THR A 595 11.14 -8.57 19.99
N LYS A 596 10.59 -8.31 18.80
CA LYS A 596 9.49 -7.38 18.53
C LYS A 596 9.80 -5.92 18.91
N LYS A 597 11.07 -5.58 19.18
CA LYS A 597 11.49 -4.20 19.47
C LYS A 597 11.37 -3.35 18.21
N ILE A 598 10.67 -2.22 18.30
CA ILE A 598 10.43 -1.30 17.20
C ILE A 598 11.16 0.02 17.46
N THR A 599 11.87 0.53 16.44
CA THR A 599 12.64 1.78 16.50
C THR A 599 12.32 2.65 15.29
N ARG A 600 11.90 3.90 15.48
CA ARG A 600 11.62 4.83 14.37
C ARG A 600 12.90 5.22 13.65
N PHE A 601 12.94 5.02 12.34
CA PHE A 601 14.09 5.33 11.48
C PHE A 601 13.92 6.64 10.71
N LEU A 602 12.76 6.87 10.13
CA LEU A 602 12.51 8.04 9.27
C LEU A 602 11.18 8.72 9.60
N VAL A 603 11.12 10.04 9.43
CA VAL A 603 9.87 10.81 9.36
C VAL A 603 9.85 11.57 8.05
N GLY A 604 8.73 11.52 7.33
CA GLY A 604 8.53 12.17 6.03
C GLY A 604 8.13 13.66 6.12
N PRO A 605 8.13 14.36 4.99
CA PRO A 605 7.67 15.76 4.89
C PRO A 605 6.17 15.93 5.17
N ALA A 606 5.69 17.17 5.13
CA ALA A 606 4.33 17.50 5.52
C ALA A 606 3.32 16.96 4.49
N GLY A 607 2.30 16.27 5.00
CA GLY A 607 1.19 15.76 4.17
C GLY A 607 1.57 14.63 3.23
N CYS A 608 2.74 14.00 3.40
CA CYS A 608 3.07 12.79 2.67
C CYS A 608 2.60 11.55 3.43
N GLU A 609 2.57 10.43 2.73
CA GLU A 609 2.83 9.10 3.31
C GLU A 609 4.28 8.68 3.04
N VAL A 610 4.69 7.59 3.68
CA VAL A 610 5.96 6.93 3.40
C VAL A 610 5.61 5.55 2.87
N THR A 611 6.03 5.24 1.65
CA THR A 611 5.67 3.99 0.95
C THR A 611 6.82 3.55 0.03
N GLY A 612 6.83 2.29 -0.38
CA GLY A 612 7.83 1.72 -1.28
C GLY A 612 9.28 1.75 -0.77
N VAL A 613 9.84 0.60 -0.37
CA VAL A 613 11.25 0.48 0.03
C VAL A 613 11.97 -0.70 -0.63
N CYS A 614 13.21 -0.48 -1.06
CA CYS A 614 14.10 -1.55 -1.50
C CYS A 614 15.59 -1.21 -1.25
N TRP A 615 16.48 -2.18 -1.46
CA TRP A 615 17.92 -2.03 -1.19
C TRP A 615 18.78 -2.51 -2.36
N THR A 616 20.03 -2.06 -2.37
CA THR A 616 21.09 -2.77 -3.09
C THR A 616 21.36 -4.14 -2.44
N PRO A 617 21.90 -5.14 -3.17
CA PRO A 617 22.13 -6.48 -2.65
C PRO A 617 22.98 -6.53 -1.37
N ASP A 618 23.91 -5.60 -1.21
CA ASP A 618 24.75 -5.46 0.00
C ASP A 618 24.06 -4.76 1.18
N GLY A 619 22.82 -4.28 1.01
CA GLY A 619 22.06 -3.57 2.05
C GLY A 619 22.63 -2.21 2.44
N ARG A 620 23.56 -1.62 1.67
CA ARG A 620 24.26 -0.36 1.99
C ARG A 620 23.63 0.89 1.37
N THR A 621 22.70 0.68 0.46
CA THR A 621 21.86 1.74 -0.11
C THR A 621 20.41 1.31 0.01
N MET A 622 19.59 2.20 0.55
CA MET A 622 18.13 2.08 0.58
C MET A 622 17.53 3.09 -0.40
N PHE A 623 16.56 2.66 -1.18
CA PHE A 623 15.68 3.52 -1.96
C PHE A 623 14.31 3.52 -1.29
N ILE A 624 13.75 4.70 -1.06
CA ILE A 624 12.44 4.88 -0.43
C ILE A 624 11.63 5.91 -1.21
N ASN A 625 10.34 5.67 -1.37
CA ASN A 625 9.44 6.64 -1.98
C ASN A 625 8.70 7.49 -0.93
N ILE A 626 8.42 8.73 -1.32
CA ILE A 626 7.60 9.67 -0.57
C ILE A 626 6.45 10.06 -1.49
N GLN A 627 5.25 9.66 -1.11
CA GLN A 627 4.04 9.86 -1.90
C GLN A 627 3.33 11.16 -1.48
N HIS A 628 2.69 11.82 -2.45
CA HIS A 628 1.78 12.96 -2.27
C HIS A 628 2.16 14.06 -1.25
N PRO A 629 3.44 14.48 -1.11
CA PRO A 629 3.80 15.56 -0.20
C PRO A 629 2.95 16.80 -0.53
N GLY A 630 2.41 17.45 0.49
CA GLY A 630 1.51 18.58 0.30
C GLY A 630 0.01 18.27 0.40
N GLU A 631 -0.42 17.02 0.54
CA GLU A 631 -1.81 16.77 0.92
C GLU A 631 -2.08 17.35 2.32
N VAL A 632 -2.91 18.39 2.35
CA VAL A 632 -2.99 19.26 3.53
C VAL A 632 -3.80 18.62 4.65
N GLY A 633 -4.93 18.01 4.28
CA GLY A 633 -5.84 17.32 5.20
C GLY A 633 -6.09 18.09 6.51
N SER A 634 -5.84 17.38 7.61
CA SER A 634 -5.97 17.87 8.99
C SER A 634 -4.62 18.30 9.60
N HIS A 635 -3.58 18.47 8.79
CA HIS A 635 -2.22 18.71 9.27
C HIS A 635 -2.13 19.97 10.17
N PRO A 636 -1.37 19.94 11.27
CA PRO A 636 -1.30 21.07 12.21
C PRO A 636 -0.80 22.37 11.56
N ASN A 637 0.15 22.25 10.61
CA ASN A 637 0.70 23.38 9.85
C ASN A 637 -0.12 23.77 8.61
N ALA A 638 -1.33 23.25 8.44
CA ALA A 638 -2.20 23.65 7.34
C ALA A 638 -2.46 25.18 7.36
N PRO A 639 -2.34 25.89 6.21
CA PRO A 639 -2.50 27.34 6.16
C PRO A 639 -3.87 27.80 6.67
N ALA A 640 -3.93 28.95 7.35
CA ALA A 640 -5.20 29.48 7.87
C ALA A 640 -6.22 29.71 6.74
N ALA A 641 -5.77 30.24 5.60
CA ALA A 641 -6.62 30.48 4.43
C ALA A 641 -7.17 29.18 3.82
N TYR A 642 -6.41 28.08 3.85
CA TYR A 642 -6.89 26.75 3.46
C TYR A 642 -8.02 26.28 4.38
N LYS A 643 -7.85 26.40 5.70
CA LYS A 643 -8.85 25.97 6.69
C LYS A 643 -10.19 26.68 6.50
N SER A 644 -10.16 27.94 6.08
CA SER A 644 -11.35 28.75 5.81
C SER A 644 -11.86 28.70 4.36
N ALA A 645 -11.17 28.01 3.45
CA ALA A 645 -11.55 27.96 2.04
C ALA A 645 -12.86 27.18 1.84
N THR A 646 -13.75 27.70 1.00
CA THR A 646 -14.98 27.01 0.59
C THR A 646 -14.67 25.78 -0.27
N ASP A 647 -13.71 25.94 -1.18
CA ASP A 647 -13.15 24.87 -2.00
C ASP A 647 -11.64 24.82 -1.73
N LYS A 648 -11.24 23.78 -0.98
CA LYS A 648 -9.88 23.58 -0.47
C LYS A 648 -8.91 23.19 -1.59
N ASP A 649 -9.36 22.36 -2.53
CA ASP A 649 -8.54 21.89 -3.64
C ASP A 649 -8.32 23.02 -4.65
N ALA A 650 -9.36 23.80 -4.95
CA ALA A 650 -9.21 25.00 -5.78
C ALA A 650 -8.28 26.04 -5.13
N TRP A 651 -8.33 26.18 -3.79
CA TRP A 651 -7.42 27.06 -3.08
C TRP A 651 -5.96 26.58 -3.18
N ILE A 652 -5.71 25.28 -3.00
CA ILE A 652 -4.39 24.69 -3.16
C ILE A 652 -3.91 24.80 -4.61
N ASN A 653 -4.78 24.56 -5.58
CA ASN A 653 -4.45 24.69 -6.99
C ASN A 653 -3.95 26.10 -7.36
N ALA A 654 -4.56 27.13 -6.77
CA ALA A 654 -4.14 28.51 -6.92
C ALA A 654 -2.92 28.88 -6.07
N ASN A 655 -2.59 28.11 -5.03
CA ASN A 655 -1.51 28.38 -4.06
C ASN A 655 -0.66 27.13 -3.78
N PRO A 656 -0.05 26.50 -4.81
CA PRO A 656 0.43 25.13 -4.72
C PRO A 656 1.57 24.94 -3.71
N THR A 657 2.35 25.98 -3.43
CA THR A 657 3.49 25.93 -2.50
C THR A 657 3.17 26.47 -1.10
N ALA A 658 1.89 26.71 -0.80
CA ALA A 658 1.50 27.36 0.46
C ALA A 658 1.64 26.44 1.68
N PHE A 659 1.63 25.13 1.48
CA PHE A 659 1.70 24.13 2.54
C PHE A 659 3.00 23.32 2.52
N SER A 660 3.32 22.68 1.39
CA SER A 660 4.59 21.98 1.19
C SER A 660 5.37 22.56 0.02
N LYS A 661 6.70 22.53 0.15
CA LYS A 661 7.68 22.86 -0.90
C LYS A 661 8.66 21.70 -1.13
N TRP A 662 8.44 20.56 -0.48
CA TRP A 662 9.27 19.39 -0.68
C TRP A 662 9.08 18.85 -2.11
N PRO A 663 10.14 18.41 -2.82
CA PRO A 663 11.54 18.33 -2.39
C PRO A 663 12.39 19.55 -2.79
N ASP A 664 11.86 20.46 -3.61
CA ASP A 664 12.64 21.49 -4.29
C ASP A 664 12.85 22.78 -3.47
N GLY A 665 12.26 22.86 -2.27
CA GLY A 665 12.45 23.94 -1.32
C GLY A 665 12.02 25.31 -1.89
N SER A 666 12.88 26.32 -1.77
CA SER A 666 12.57 27.68 -2.27
C SER A 666 12.37 27.76 -3.78
N SER A 667 12.84 26.76 -4.54
CA SER A 667 12.68 26.68 -6.00
C SER A 667 11.44 25.89 -6.43
N ALA A 668 10.66 25.37 -5.48
CA ALA A 668 9.46 24.62 -5.79
C ALA A 668 8.43 25.51 -6.50
N GLY A 669 7.93 25.02 -7.63
CA GLY A 669 6.68 25.54 -8.23
C GLY A 669 5.45 24.85 -7.63
N ARG A 670 5.60 23.59 -7.21
CA ARG A 670 4.60 22.70 -6.59
C ARG A 670 5.34 21.64 -5.78
N PRO A 671 4.73 21.02 -4.75
CA PRO A 671 5.30 19.83 -4.14
C PRO A 671 5.25 18.67 -5.14
N ARG A 672 6.17 17.71 -4.98
CA ARG A 672 6.32 16.59 -5.92
C ARG A 672 6.62 15.32 -5.14
N SER A 673 5.92 14.24 -5.43
CA SER A 673 6.34 12.90 -4.98
C SER A 673 7.76 12.57 -5.47
N GLY A 674 8.47 11.67 -4.78
CA GLY A 674 9.81 11.33 -5.22
C GLY A 674 10.51 10.20 -4.47
N THR A 675 11.50 9.63 -5.14
CA THR A 675 12.41 8.60 -4.64
C THR A 675 13.64 9.23 -4.00
N VAL A 676 13.88 8.82 -2.77
CA VAL A 676 15.01 9.23 -1.92
C VAL A 676 15.97 8.07 -1.75
N VAL A 677 17.25 8.38 -1.73
CA VAL A 677 18.34 7.43 -1.52
C VAL A 677 18.92 7.66 -0.13
N ILE A 678 18.86 6.65 0.72
CA ILE A 678 19.39 6.69 2.08
C ILE A 678 20.65 5.84 2.17
N ARG A 679 21.71 6.42 2.75
CA ARG A 679 23.00 5.77 2.96
C ARG A 679 23.55 6.10 4.34
N LYS A 680 24.24 5.13 4.95
CA LYS A 680 25.02 5.38 6.16
C LYS A 680 26.33 6.09 5.79
N ASN A 681 26.71 7.11 6.56
CA ASN A 681 27.83 8.01 6.24
C ASN A 681 29.19 7.32 6.31
N ASP A 682 29.32 6.27 7.14
CA ASP A 682 30.50 5.40 7.20
C ASP A 682 30.49 4.29 6.13
N GLY A 683 29.47 4.25 5.27
CA GLY A 683 29.27 3.25 4.24
C GLY A 683 28.75 1.90 4.74
N GLY A 684 28.37 1.77 6.02
CA GLY A 684 27.83 0.56 6.62
C GLY A 684 26.47 0.11 6.05
N VAL A 685 26.03 -1.08 6.50
CA VAL A 685 24.70 -1.63 6.16
C VAL A 685 23.62 -0.77 6.82
N ILE A 686 22.54 -0.48 6.10
CA ILE A 686 21.43 0.31 6.63
C ILE A 686 20.84 -0.38 7.87
N GLY A 687 20.49 0.40 8.90
CA GLY A 687 19.92 -0.11 10.15
C GLY A 687 20.94 -0.60 11.19
N THR A 688 22.24 -0.66 10.86
CA THR A 688 23.34 -1.05 11.77
C THR A 688 24.08 0.12 12.40
#